data_AF-A0A139GUM8-F1
#
_entry.id   AF-A0A139GUM8-F1
#
_cell.length_a   1.000
_cell.length_b   1.000
_cell.length_c   1.000
_cell.angle_alpha   90.00
_cell.angle_beta   90.00
_cell.angle_gamma   90.00
#
_symmetry.space_group_name_H-M   'P 1'
#
loop_
_entity.id
_entity.type
_entity.pdbx_description
1 polymer ?
#
loop_
_entity_poly.entity_id
_entity_poly.type
_entity_poly.pdbx_seq_one_letter_code
_entity_poly.pdbx_strand_id
1 'polypeptide(L)'
;MPNTDQKAFGNLAPWSEPAWSHGIPSPYYNESHRRYRDELRRYVDENILPYALDWEEAGGAPEEARIKWAKSGFSFADVPLEYRPKDIPFPAGIPTNELDAFHTLVSTDETSRVEGGVTSSLGGGSVIGIPPVIHHGTPEQKQKWLPGLFSWETSFCLGITEPSGGSDVANLQTTAEKTPDGKFYIVNGYKKWITGAPWATHMTTAVRTGGPGMAGISVLIIPTNSPGLSMRRIPNSGQKAGGASMIELDDVKVPVENLLGTENEGFKVIMVNFNRERYIMAVGCNRKARTCLSVAFDYANKRETFGKPLIANQIIAHKFSTMARYIESHWAWLEQIAYAVQMSPMGFQDPDVAGRIALAKVQGGRIQEMANREAQQVLGGAGYQKGGPGAVVEQMSRDLRMMVVGGGSEEIISDLAVRQETMRAKKRGWKLLELTPPVAPALPRYSNLNSTNLRSTSDVQTALHRPFAHPPSDQHNTASMRYIFSQETLDIPEGVKVNIKTRQVTVEGPRGKLTKDLGHLAVSFSQPQKGRINIELHHGSRKNVATLRTVRTLINNLIIGVTKGYKYKMRYVYAHFPINVNLDKNKETGLWNVEIRNFLGEKLVRNVVMQPGVDVEASKNVKDELQLTGNSLEAVSQSAADIQQTCRVRNKDIRKFLDGIYVSERTNISE
;
A
#
# COMPACT_ATOMS: atom_id res chain seq x y z
N MET A 1 10.58 -38.96 -4.73
CA MET A 1 10.75 -38.21 -3.46
C MET A 1 11.57 -36.97 -3.77
N PRO A 2 11.25 -35.78 -3.25
CA PRO A 2 12.10 -34.62 -3.45
C PRO A 2 13.47 -34.89 -2.82
N ASN A 3 14.52 -34.49 -3.54
CA ASN A 3 15.92 -34.73 -3.21
C ASN A 3 16.25 -34.24 -1.78
N THR A 4 16.58 -35.16 -0.87
CA THR A 4 16.80 -34.91 0.56
C THR A 4 18.10 -34.16 0.88
N ASP A 5 18.90 -33.83 -0.13
CA ASP A 5 20.22 -33.19 0.02
C ASP A 5 20.21 -31.65 -0.05
N GLN A 6 19.06 -30.99 -0.23
CA GLN A 6 19.02 -29.53 -0.21
C GLN A 6 19.09 -28.98 1.22
N LYS A 7 20.32 -28.71 1.68
CA LYS A 7 20.60 -28.01 2.94
C LYS A 7 19.93 -26.63 2.95
N ALA A 8 19.38 -26.25 4.11
CA ALA A 8 18.91 -24.89 4.33
C ALA A 8 20.07 -23.90 4.20
N PHE A 9 19.85 -22.81 3.46
CA PHE A 9 20.83 -21.75 3.22
C PHE A 9 20.45 -20.46 3.94
N GLY A 10 21.44 -19.73 4.47
CA GLY A 10 21.25 -18.41 5.05
C GLY A 10 20.74 -18.46 6.50
N ASN A 11 19.88 -17.51 6.86
CA ASN A 11 19.35 -17.42 8.22
C ASN A 11 18.27 -18.49 8.46
N LEU A 12 18.45 -19.30 9.51
CA LEU A 12 17.59 -20.44 9.84
C LEU A 12 16.29 -20.06 10.58
N ALA A 13 16.09 -18.78 10.90
CA ALA A 13 14.84 -18.34 11.50
C ALA A 13 13.63 -18.63 10.57
N PRO A 14 12.43 -18.84 11.13
CA PRO A 14 11.24 -18.99 10.30
C PRO A 14 11.04 -17.76 9.39
N TRP A 15 10.85 -18.00 8.09
CA TRP A 15 10.56 -16.99 7.06
C TRP A 15 11.63 -15.91 6.87
N SER A 16 12.84 -16.04 7.43
CA SER A 16 13.95 -15.10 7.19
C SER A 16 14.53 -15.21 5.78
N GLU A 17 14.36 -16.36 5.14
CA GLU A 17 14.74 -16.61 3.76
C GLU A 17 13.53 -17.09 2.95
N PRO A 18 13.51 -16.86 1.63
CA PRO A 18 12.54 -17.46 0.74
C PRO A 18 12.50 -18.99 0.85
N ALA A 19 11.31 -19.58 0.74
CA ALA A 19 11.07 -21.02 0.85
C ALA A 19 12.05 -21.90 0.04
N TRP A 20 12.33 -21.52 -1.21
CA TRP A 20 13.23 -22.26 -2.10
C TRP A 20 14.69 -22.34 -1.61
N SER A 21 15.10 -21.38 -0.78
CA SER A 21 16.42 -21.35 -0.15
C SER A 21 16.53 -22.30 1.06
N HIS A 22 15.41 -22.72 1.62
CA HIS A 22 15.32 -23.69 2.72
C HIS A 22 14.92 -25.10 2.25
N GLY A 23 15.24 -25.45 1.01
CA GLY A 23 15.03 -26.80 0.48
C GLY A 23 13.59 -27.13 0.07
N ILE A 24 12.66 -26.15 0.09
CA ILE A 24 11.33 -26.35 -0.47
C ILE A 24 11.44 -26.37 -2.01
N PRO A 25 10.94 -27.42 -2.68
CA PRO A 25 11.00 -27.50 -4.14
C PRO A 25 10.32 -26.30 -4.81
N SER A 26 10.94 -25.79 -5.86
CA SER A 26 10.39 -24.72 -6.70
C SER A 26 10.69 -25.03 -8.17
N PRO A 27 9.73 -24.80 -9.08
CA PRO A 27 9.94 -25.01 -10.51
C PRO A 27 10.79 -23.90 -11.15
N TYR A 28 11.04 -22.80 -10.43
CA TYR A 28 11.66 -21.60 -10.97
C TYR A 28 13.18 -21.53 -10.79
N TYR A 29 13.73 -22.23 -9.79
CA TYR A 29 15.14 -22.10 -9.44
C TYR A 29 15.97 -23.31 -9.86
N ASN A 30 17.06 -23.03 -10.56
CA ASN A 30 18.07 -23.99 -10.97
C ASN A 30 19.40 -23.74 -10.25
N GLU A 31 20.44 -24.47 -10.63
CA GLU A 31 21.77 -24.35 -10.02
C GLU A 31 22.44 -22.99 -10.30
N SER A 32 22.18 -22.38 -11.46
CA SER A 32 22.66 -21.03 -11.78
C SER A 32 22.14 -20.00 -10.78
N HIS A 33 20.84 -20.05 -10.46
CA HIS A 33 20.23 -19.17 -9.45
C HIS A 33 20.81 -19.38 -8.05
N ARG A 34 21.10 -20.63 -7.67
CA ARG A 34 21.71 -20.98 -6.36
C ARG A 34 23.14 -20.46 -6.27
N ARG A 35 23.96 -20.74 -7.28
CA ARG A 35 25.34 -20.24 -7.38
C ARG A 35 25.40 -18.72 -7.35
N TYR A 36 24.51 -18.04 -8.09
CA TYR A 36 24.42 -16.58 -8.07
C TYR A 36 24.12 -16.05 -6.67
N ARG A 37 23.10 -16.62 -5.99
CA ARG A 37 22.74 -16.27 -4.61
C ARG A 37 23.93 -16.45 -3.67
N ASP A 38 24.59 -17.60 -3.72
CA ASP A 38 25.62 -17.98 -2.76
C ASP A 38 26.85 -17.07 -2.85
N GLU A 39 27.31 -16.78 -4.08
CA GLU A 39 28.44 -15.89 -4.31
C GLU A 39 28.10 -14.43 -3.96
N LEU A 40 26.90 -13.95 -4.30
CA LEU A 40 26.48 -12.60 -3.94
C LEU A 40 26.26 -12.43 -2.44
N ARG A 41 25.66 -13.42 -1.76
CA ARG A 41 25.51 -13.45 -0.30
C ARG A 41 26.87 -13.31 0.37
N ARG A 42 27.86 -14.10 -0.06
CA ARG A 42 29.24 -14.04 0.45
C ARG A 42 29.83 -12.65 0.26
N TYR A 43 29.72 -12.10 -0.95
CA TYR A 43 30.24 -10.76 -1.23
C TYR A 43 29.60 -9.70 -0.30
N VAL A 44 28.27 -9.70 -0.19
CA VAL A 44 27.53 -8.75 0.66
C VAL A 44 27.92 -8.89 2.13
N ASP A 45 27.98 -10.12 2.64
CA ASP A 45 28.30 -10.41 4.05
C ASP A 45 29.72 -10.03 4.44
N GLU A 46 30.68 -10.15 3.53
CA GLU A 46 32.08 -9.85 3.81
C GLU A 46 32.44 -8.38 3.55
N ASN A 47 31.85 -7.76 2.53
CA ASN A 47 32.35 -6.48 1.99
C ASN A 47 31.42 -5.29 2.22
N ILE A 48 30.14 -5.51 2.52
CA ILE A 48 29.15 -4.41 2.60
C ILE A 48 28.44 -4.40 3.93
N LEU A 49 27.76 -5.50 4.28
CA LEU A 49 26.87 -5.57 5.42
C LEU A 49 27.52 -5.18 6.77
N PRO A 50 28.78 -5.57 7.06
CA PRO A 50 29.46 -5.18 8.31
C PRO A 50 29.65 -3.67 8.47
N TYR A 51 29.72 -2.92 7.36
CA TYR A 51 30.03 -1.49 7.34
C TYR A 51 28.80 -0.61 7.03
N ALA A 52 27.66 -1.24 6.71
CA ALA A 52 26.52 -0.56 6.11
C ALA A 52 25.96 0.59 6.97
N LEU A 53 25.78 0.37 8.29
CA LEU A 53 25.24 1.40 9.18
C LEU A 53 26.22 2.56 9.36
N ASP A 54 27.53 2.29 9.40
CA ASP A 54 28.56 3.32 9.51
C ASP A 54 28.63 4.16 8.23
N TRP A 55 28.57 3.53 7.06
CA TRP A 55 28.54 4.23 5.77
C TRP A 55 27.26 5.04 5.59
N GLU A 56 26.13 4.52 6.06
CA GLU A 56 24.86 5.25 6.07
C GLU A 56 24.94 6.49 6.96
N GLU A 57 25.48 6.38 8.19
CA GLU A 57 25.66 7.54 9.06
C GLU A 57 26.72 8.51 8.53
N ALA A 58 27.79 8.04 7.88
CA ALA A 58 28.76 8.90 7.17
C ALA A 58 28.15 9.59 5.94
N GLY A 59 27.05 9.06 5.40
CA GLY A 59 26.37 9.59 4.23
C GLY A 59 26.99 9.17 2.90
N GLY A 60 27.70 8.05 2.86
CA GLY A 60 28.25 7.40 1.67
C GLY A 60 29.29 6.33 1.99
N ALA A 61 29.43 5.34 1.10
CA ALA A 61 30.53 4.38 1.16
C ALA A 61 31.87 5.02 0.69
N PRO A 62 33.02 4.54 1.20
CA PRO A 62 34.34 4.95 0.71
C PRO A 62 34.53 4.65 -0.78
N GLU A 63 35.35 5.45 -1.44
CA GLU A 63 35.65 5.29 -2.87
C GLU A 63 36.22 3.91 -3.21
N GLU A 64 37.11 3.37 -2.38
CA GLU A 64 37.68 2.03 -2.58
C GLU A 64 36.60 0.94 -2.61
N ALA A 65 35.65 0.97 -1.67
CA ALA A 65 34.54 0.01 -1.63
C ALA A 65 33.65 0.12 -2.87
N ARG A 66 33.45 1.35 -3.36
CA ARG A 66 32.66 1.67 -4.54
C ARG A 66 33.31 1.16 -5.83
N ILE A 67 34.63 1.31 -5.97
CA ILE A 67 35.41 0.74 -7.08
C ILE A 67 35.42 -0.80 -6.99
N LYS A 68 35.58 -1.35 -5.79
CA LYS A 68 35.53 -2.80 -5.56
C LYS A 68 34.15 -3.39 -5.93
N TRP A 69 33.06 -2.68 -5.65
CA TRP A 69 31.71 -3.07 -6.07
C TRP A 69 31.56 -3.01 -7.59
N ALA A 70 32.04 -1.93 -8.22
CA ALA A 70 32.03 -1.79 -9.68
C ALA A 70 32.74 -2.97 -10.36
N LYS A 71 33.89 -3.40 -9.81
CA LYS A 71 34.70 -4.50 -10.34
C LYS A 71 34.29 -5.90 -9.87
N SER A 72 33.28 -6.03 -9.01
CA SER A 72 32.86 -7.32 -8.42
C SER A 72 32.29 -8.33 -9.42
N GLY A 73 31.85 -7.85 -10.58
CA GLY A 73 31.08 -8.61 -11.54
C GLY A 73 29.56 -8.51 -11.36
N PHE A 74 29.08 -8.25 -10.14
CA PHE A 74 27.66 -8.12 -9.81
C PHE A 74 27.05 -6.77 -10.20
N SER A 75 27.86 -5.71 -10.20
CA SER A 75 27.40 -4.40 -10.63
C SER A 75 27.17 -4.36 -12.15
N PHE A 76 26.21 -3.54 -12.56
CA PHE A 76 25.95 -3.21 -13.97
C PHE A 76 25.82 -4.45 -14.87
N ALA A 77 25.19 -5.51 -14.37
CA ALA A 77 25.02 -6.78 -15.10
C ALA A 77 24.23 -6.62 -16.41
N ASP A 78 23.43 -5.56 -16.53
CA ASP A 78 22.64 -5.24 -17.72
C ASP A 78 23.45 -4.57 -18.85
N VAL A 79 24.72 -4.21 -18.60
CA VAL A 79 25.59 -3.64 -19.63
C VAL A 79 25.88 -4.71 -20.71
N PRO A 80 25.61 -4.44 -22.00
CA PRO A 80 25.88 -5.40 -23.06
C PRO A 80 27.34 -5.83 -23.12
N LEU A 81 27.57 -7.09 -23.52
CA LEU A 81 28.90 -7.73 -23.50
C LEU A 81 29.96 -6.95 -24.28
N GLU A 82 29.59 -6.36 -25.43
CA GLU A 82 30.49 -5.60 -26.29
C GLU A 82 31.01 -4.31 -25.65
N TYR A 83 30.31 -3.76 -24.64
CA TYR A 83 30.71 -2.57 -23.91
C TYR A 83 31.23 -2.87 -22.50
N ARG A 84 31.24 -4.14 -22.09
CA ARG A 84 31.78 -4.55 -20.79
C ARG A 84 33.30 -4.74 -20.90
N PRO A 85 34.11 -4.15 -20.00
CA PRO A 85 35.55 -4.40 -20.02
C PRO A 85 35.87 -5.88 -19.76
N LYS A 86 36.85 -6.41 -20.50
CA LYS A 86 37.16 -7.85 -20.53
C LYS A 86 37.73 -8.39 -19.22
N ASP A 87 38.32 -7.52 -18.40
CA ASP A 87 38.91 -7.83 -17.11
C ASP A 87 37.88 -7.91 -15.98
N ILE A 88 36.63 -7.48 -16.22
CA ILE A 88 35.56 -7.57 -15.22
C ILE A 88 34.97 -8.97 -15.23
N PRO A 89 35.00 -9.70 -14.10
CA PRO A 89 34.43 -11.03 -14.04
C PRO A 89 32.92 -11.01 -14.32
N PHE A 90 32.40 -12.13 -14.78
CA PHE A 90 30.97 -12.34 -14.84
C PHE A 90 30.38 -12.51 -13.43
N PRO A 91 29.14 -12.06 -13.18
CA PRO A 91 28.52 -12.20 -11.87
C PRO A 91 28.39 -13.67 -11.50
N ALA A 92 29.03 -14.06 -10.41
CA ALA A 92 29.18 -15.46 -10.01
C ALA A 92 29.73 -16.36 -11.14
N GLY A 93 30.47 -15.84 -12.11
CA GLY A 93 30.97 -16.55 -13.29
C GLY A 93 29.89 -16.97 -14.31
N ILE A 94 28.70 -16.36 -14.28
CA ILE A 94 27.58 -16.64 -15.18
C ILE A 94 27.55 -15.55 -16.28
N PRO A 95 27.70 -15.90 -17.57
CA PRO A 95 27.63 -14.94 -18.66
C PRO A 95 26.38 -14.06 -18.58
N THR A 96 26.50 -12.75 -18.87
CA THR A 96 25.38 -11.81 -18.69
C THR A 96 24.18 -12.11 -19.59
N ASN A 97 24.40 -12.75 -20.75
CA ASN A 97 23.36 -13.23 -21.65
C ASN A 97 22.64 -14.50 -21.17
N GLU A 98 23.13 -15.16 -20.11
CA GLU A 98 22.47 -16.29 -19.44
C GLU A 98 21.69 -15.86 -18.19
N LEU A 99 21.78 -14.59 -17.80
CA LEU A 99 21.00 -14.05 -16.68
C LEU A 99 19.55 -13.83 -17.11
N ASP A 100 18.63 -14.28 -16.27
CA ASP A 100 17.19 -14.17 -16.49
C ASP A 100 16.49 -13.33 -15.39
N ALA A 101 15.17 -13.28 -15.46
CA ALA A 101 14.36 -12.54 -14.50
C ALA A 101 14.51 -13.07 -13.05
N PHE A 102 14.84 -14.35 -12.86
CA PHE A 102 15.08 -14.94 -11.55
C PHE A 102 16.48 -14.59 -11.01
N HIS A 103 17.50 -14.47 -11.86
CA HIS A 103 18.77 -13.87 -11.44
C HIS A 103 18.59 -12.43 -10.97
N THR A 104 17.73 -11.64 -11.65
CA THR A 104 17.38 -10.28 -11.20
C THR A 104 16.66 -10.29 -9.84
N LEU A 105 15.69 -11.22 -9.65
CA LEU A 105 14.98 -11.40 -8.38
C LEU A 105 15.96 -11.73 -7.25
N VAL A 106 16.85 -12.71 -7.46
CA VAL A 106 17.87 -13.13 -6.47
C VAL A 106 18.85 -12.00 -6.17
N SER A 107 19.36 -11.32 -7.21
CA SER A 107 20.30 -10.20 -7.05
C SER A 107 19.70 -9.08 -6.20
N THR A 108 18.44 -8.73 -6.47
CA THR A 108 17.72 -7.70 -5.73
C THR A 108 17.46 -8.11 -4.29
N ASP A 109 17.05 -9.37 -4.08
CA ASP A 109 16.80 -9.94 -2.76
C ASP A 109 18.06 -9.94 -1.89
N GLU A 110 19.21 -10.31 -2.44
CA GLU A 110 20.48 -10.32 -1.71
C GLU A 110 21.02 -8.91 -1.41
N THR A 111 20.99 -8.02 -2.40
CA THR A 111 21.46 -6.63 -2.21
C THR A 111 20.54 -5.83 -1.30
N SER A 112 19.26 -6.18 -1.18
CA SER A 112 18.29 -5.52 -0.30
C SER A 112 18.43 -5.91 1.18
N ARG A 113 19.33 -6.84 1.52
CA ARG A 113 19.76 -7.10 2.91
C ARG A 113 20.50 -5.91 3.53
N VAL A 114 21.03 -5.02 2.69
CA VAL A 114 21.69 -3.78 3.07
C VAL A 114 20.65 -2.67 3.21
N GLU A 115 20.65 -1.99 4.35
CA GLU A 115 19.74 -0.86 4.65
C GLU A 115 20.37 0.49 4.35
N GLY A 116 19.58 1.56 4.43
CA GLY A 116 20.05 2.89 4.07
C GLY A 116 20.22 3.08 2.57
N GLY A 117 20.87 4.18 2.20
CA GLY A 117 21.23 4.49 0.81
C GLY A 117 22.58 3.91 0.39
N VAL A 118 23.08 2.92 1.12
CA VAL A 118 24.44 2.37 0.95
C VAL A 118 24.64 1.79 -0.44
N THR A 119 23.70 0.96 -0.92
CA THR A 119 23.79 0.38 -2.27
C THR A 119 23.78 1.46 -3.35
N SER A 120 23.05 2.56 -3.14
CA SER A 120 23.09 3.73 -4.04
C SER A 120 24.41 4.49 -3.95
N SER A 121 25.11 4.50 -2.80
CA SER A 121 26.46 5.05 -2.73
C SER A 121 27.49 4.16 -3.44
N LEU A 122 27.34 2.84 -3.35
CA LEU A 122 28.24 1.85 -3.97
C LEU A 122 28.10 1.77 -5.49
N GLY A 123 26.87 1.83 -6.01
CA GLY A 123 26.58 1.80 -7.45
C GLY A 123 26.35 3.19 -8.08
N GLY A 124 26.32 4.24 -7.27
CA GLY A 124 25.84 5.56 -7.69
C GLY A 124 24.34 5.59 -7.99
N GLY A 125 23.91 6.65 -8.66
CA GLY A 125 22.60 6.69 -9.31
C GLY A 125 22.56 5.86 -10.60
N SER A 126 23.65 5.18 -10.96
CA SER A 126 23.81 4.55 -12.27
C SER A 126 22.80 3.42 -12.49
N VAL A 127 22.42 2.70 -11.44
CA VAL A 127 21.39 1.63 -11.50
C VAL A 127 20.08 2.12 -12.16
N ILE A 128 19.75 3.40 -11.97
CA ILE A 128 18.55 4.03 -12.54
C ILE A 128 18.87 5.03 -13.67
N GLY A 129 20.08 5.58 -13.69
CA GLY A 129 20.51 6.57 -14.68
C GLY A 129 20.95 5.94 -16.00
N ILE A 130 21.51 4.72 -15.99
CA ILE A 130 22.05 4.06 -17.18
C ILE A 130 21.03 3.29 -18.04
N PRO A 131 19.94 2.69 -17.52
CA PRO A 131 19.06 1.88 -18.36
C PRO A 131 18.56 2.60 -19.62
N PRO A 132 18.18 3.91 -19.59
CA PRO A 132 17.86 4.64 -20.82
C PRO A 132 18.98 4.64 -21.87
N VAL A 133 20.24 4.77 -21.46
CA VAL A 133 21.42 4.75 -22.35
C VAL A 133 21.61 3.36 -22.97
N ILE A 134 21.42 2.30 -22.18
CA ILE A 134 21.51 0.91 -22.68
C ILE A 134 20.44 0.66 -23.75
N HIS A 135 19.22 1.12 -23.54
CA HIS A 135 18.10 0.82 -24.44
C HIS A 135 17.99 1.78 -25.64
N HIS A 136 18.36 3.05 -25.49
CA HIS A 136 18.12 4.10 -26.49
C HIS A 136 19.37 4.85 -26.94
N GLY A 137 20.54 4.56 -26.36
CA GLY A 137 21.80 5.17 -26.76
C GLY A 137 22.25 4.70 -28.14
N THR A 138 22.87 5.61 -28.89
CA THR A 138 23.59 5.23 -30.11
C THR A 138 24.81 4.35 -29.76
N PRO A 139 25.36 3.59 -30.72
CA PRO A 139 26.60 2.84 -30.50
C PRO A 139 27.74 3.71 -29.95
N GLU A 140 27.87 4.95 -30.44
CA GLU A 140 28.89 5.90 -30.01
C GLU A 140 28.66 6.35 -28.56
N GLN A 141 27.42 6.66 -28.19
CA GLN A 141 27.05 7.02 -26.81
C GLN A 141 27.32 5.85 -25.85
N LYS A 142 26.98 4.63 -26.25
CA LYS A 142 27.21 3.41 -25.46
C LYS A 142 28.70 3.15 -25.27
N GLN A 143 29.47 3.21 -26.35
CA GLN A 143 30.93 3.05 -26.31
C GLN A 143 31.60 4.10 -25.44
N LYS A 144 31.11 5.34 -25.49
CA LYS A 144 31.64 6.47 -24.72
C LYS A 144 31.41 6.32 -23.22
N TRP A 145 30.27 5.78 -22.80
CA TRP A 145 29.85 5.89 -21.40
C TRP A 145 29.77 4.57 -20.63
N LEU A 146 29.40 3.45 -21.26
CA LEU A 146 29.17 2.19 -20.54
C LEU A 146 30.45 1.56 -19.96
N PRO A 147 31.61 1.53 -20.66
CA PRO A 147 32.82 0.93 -20.10
C PRO A 147 33.32 1.65 -18.84
N GLY A 148 33.18 2.98 -18.79
CA GLY A 148 33.64 3.82 -17.68
C GLY A 148 32.90 3.59 -16.35
N LEU A 149 31.77 2.87 -16.35
CA LEU A 149 31.03 2.54 -15.14
C LEU A 149 31.83 1.64 -14.20
N PHE A 150 32.68 0.76 -14.76
CA PHE A 150 33.47 -0.21 -14.02
C PHE A 150 34.75 0.38 -13.40
N SER A 151 35.21 1.51 -13.96
CA SER A 151 36.32 2.32 -13.43
C SER A 151 35.87 3.55 -12.65
N TRP A 152 34.56 3.85 -12.65
CA TRP A 152 33.98 5.10 -12.15
C TRP A 152 34.40 6.38 -12.89
N GLU A 153 35.08 6.26 -14.04
CA GLU A 153 35.31 7.39 -14.96
C GLU A 153 33.98 7.96 -15.46
N THR A 154 32.97 7.11 -15.58
CA THR A 154 31.59 7.51 -15.77
C THR A 154 30.73 6.97 -14.64
N SER A 155 29.75 7.78 -14.25
CA SER A 155 28.71 7.46 -13.28
C SER A 155 27.51 8.35 -13.55
N PHE A 156 26.32 7.77 -13.42
CA PHE A 156 25.09 8.40 -13.83
C PHE A 156 24.19 8.67 -12.62
N CYS A 157 23.35 9.69 -12.74
CA CYS A 157 22.13 9.84 -11.94
C CYS A 157 20.94 10.12 -12.87
N LEU A 158 19.73 10.03 -12.33
CA LEU A 158 18.49 10.14 -13.12
C LEU A 158 17.72 11.41 -12.72
N GLY A 159 17.72 12.41 -13.62
CA GLY A 159 17.14 13.73 -13.45
C GLY A 159 15.72 13.87 -14.03
N ILE A 160 14.71 13.29 -13.37
CA ILE A 160 13.31 13.37 -13.83
C ILE A 160 12.51 14.36 -13.01
N THR A 161 12.36 14.10 -11.71
CA THR A 161 11.48 14.82 -10.79
C THR A 161 11.91 16.27 -10.60
N GLU A 162 10.92 17.16 -10.47
CA GLU A 162 11.09 18.60 -10.26
C GLU A 162 10.29 19.07 -9.04
N PRO A 163 10.56 20.27 -8.50
CA PRO A 163 9.67 20.89 -7.51
C PRO A 163 8.23 21.08 -8.02
N SER A 164 8.07 21.31 -9.32
CA SER A 164 6.80 21.51 -10.01
C SER A 164 6.00 20.21 -10.18
N GLY A 165 6.66 19.05 -10.18
CA GLY A 165 6.00 17.77 -10.43
C GLY A 165 6.90 16.55 -10.22
N GLY A 166 6.37 15.56 -9.49
CA GLY A 166 6.94 14.21 -9.36
C GLY A 166 6.04 13.15 -9.99
N SER A 167 4.80 13.04 -9.52
CA SER A 167 3.80 12.12 -10.08
C SER A 167 3.33 12.52 -11.48
N ASP A 168 3.33 13.82 -11.78
CA ASP A 168 2.90 14.39 -13.06
C ASP A 168 4.11 14.78 -13.93
N VAL A 169 4.90 13.77 -14.29
CA VAL A 169 6.14 13.96 -15.10
C VAL A 169 5.84 14.63 -16.45
N ALA A 170 4.64 14.43 -17.00
CA ALA A 170 4.25 15.01 -18.29
C ALA A 170 4.25 16.55 -18.27
N ASN A 171 4.10 17.17 -17.09
CA ASN A 171 4.06 18.62 -16.89
C ASN A 171 5.35 19.19 -16.30
N LEU A 172 6.49 18.50 -16.49
CA LEU A 172 7.81 19.03 -16.15
C LEU A 172 8.08 20.40 -16.80
N GLN A 173 8.86 21.24 -16.14
CA GLN A 173 9.13 22.63 -16.49
C GLN A 173 10.59 22.90 -16.88
N THR A 174 11.55 22.00 -16.63
CA THR A 174 12.90 22.15 -17.16
C THR A 174 12.86 22.22 -18.69
N THR A 175 13.35 23.29 -19.28
CA THR A 175 13.37 23.51 -20.73
C THR A 175 14.74 23.19 -21.33
N ALA A 176 14.76 22.91 -22.63
CA ALA A 176 15.97 22.77 -23.43
C ALA A 176 15.73 23.38 -24.81
N GLU A 177 16.34 24.53 -25.10
CA GLU A 177 16.16 25.26 -26.35
C GLU A 177 17.40 25.14 -27.23
N LYS A 178 17.23 24.82 -28.52
CA LYS A 178 18.38 24.76 -29.44
C LYS A 178 18.97 26.15 -29.65
N THR A 179 20.29 26.24 -29.65
CA THR A 179 21.01 27.44 -30.09
C THR A 179 20.71 27.73 -31.57
N PRO A 180 20.84 29.00 -32.03
CA PRO A 180 20.57 29.36 -33.43
C PRO A 180 21.37 28.56 -34.47
N ASP A 181 22.58 28.09 -34.11
CA ASP A 181 23.43 27.25 -34.96
C ASP A 181 23.07 25.75 -34.91
N GLY A 182 22.10 25.37 -34.09
CA GLY A 182 21.61 23.99 -33.94
C GLY A 182 22.60 23.02 -33.31
N LYS A 183 23.71 23.50 -32.72
CA LYS A 183 24.78 22.63 -32.18
C LYS A 183 24.62 22.30 -30.70
N PHE A 184 23.88 23.10 -29.96
CA PHE A 184 23.68 22.92 -28.52
C PHE A 184 22.22 23.11 -28.13
N TYR A 185 21.84 22.54 -27.00
CA TYR A 185 20.69 22.93 -26.20
C TYR A 185 21.16 23.85 -25.07
N ILE A 186 20.38 24.88 -24.75
CA ILE A 186 20.49 25.67 -23.53
C ILE A 186 19.40 25.18 -22.58
N VAL A 187 19.82 24.65 -21.42
CA VAL A 187 18.94 23.96 -20.47
C VAL A 187 18.74 24.81 -19.23
N ASN A 188 17.47 25.04 -18.87
CA ASN A 188 17.08 25.86 -17.72
C ASN A 188 16.04 25.14 -16.84
N GLY A 189 16.20 25.21 -15.52
CA GLY A 189 15.22 24.74 -14.54
C GLY A 189 15.81 23.96 -13.38
N TYR A 190 15.02 23.06 -12.79
CA TYR A 190 15.39 22.39 -11.55
C TYR A 190 15.05 20.90 -11.54
N LYS A 191 15.91 20.09 -10.95
CA LYS A 191 15.66 18.69 -10.63
C LYS A 191 15.74 18.46 -9.12
N LYS A 192 14.91 17.58 -8.58
CA LYS A 192 14.76 17.39 -7.12
C LYS A 192 14.76 15.92 -6.75
N TRP A 193 15.44 15.61 -5.63
CA TRP A 193 15.65 14.26 -5.10
C TRP A 193 16.46 13.36 -6.03
N ILE A 194 17.49 13.92 -6.66
CA ILE A 194 18.32 13.21 -7.62
C ILE A 194 19.33 12.35 -6.86
N THR A 195 19.02 11.07 -6.73
CA THR A 195 19.83 10.05 -6.04
C THR A 195 21.18 9.88 -6.72
N GLY A 196 22.24 9.78 -5.93
CA GLY A 196 23.60 9.54 -6.39
C GLY A 196 24.28 10.74 -7.06
N ALA A 197 23.59 11.89 -7.18
CA ALA A 197 24.12 13.05 -7.90
C ALA A 197 25.51 13.53 -7.42
N PRO A 198 25.84 13.56 -6.12
CA PRO A 198 27.15 14.03 -5.64
C PRO A 198 28.35 13.25 -6.19
N TRP A 199 28.11 12.02 -6.66
CA TRP A 199 29.16 11.15 -7.21
C TRP A 199 28.99 10.90 -8.71
N ALA A 200 27.92 11.43 -9.32
CA ALA A 200 27.63 11.25 -10.72
C ALA A 200 28.47 12.21 -11.57
N THR A 201 28.93 11.72 -12.71
CA THR A 201 29.61 12.48 -13.77
C THR A 201 28.63 12.98 -14.84
N HIS A 202 27.50 12.29 -14.99
CA HIS A 202 26.48 12.57 -15.99
C HIS A 202 25.09 12.41 -15.36
N MET A 203 24.13 13.19 -15.84
CA MET A 203 22.73 13.11 -15.46
C MET A 203 21.87 12.80 -16.69
N THR A 204 21.17 11.66 -16.65
CA THR A 204 20.14 11.34 -17.65
C THR A 204 18.89 12.15 -17.32
N THR A 205 18.59 13.17 -18.12
CA THR A 205 17.73 14.28 -17.71
C THR A 205 16.52 14.40 -18.63
N ALA A 206 15.31 14.37 -18.05
CA ALA A 206 14.10 14.72 -18.80
C ALA A 206 13.99 16.24 -18.93
N VAL A 207 13.79 16.73 -20.14
CA VAL A 207 13.68 18.17 -20.45
C VAL A 207 12.55 18.40 -21.44
N ARG A 208 12.02 19.63 -21.49
CA ARG A 208 11.02 20.06 -22.45
C ARG A 208 11.71 20.76 -23.63
N THR A 209 11.65 20.12 -24.79
CA THR A 209 12.14 20.66 -26.08
C THR A 209 10.99 21.12 -26.99
N GLY A 210 9.75 20.72 -26.68
CA GLY A 210 8.57 21.02 -27.49
C GLY A 210 7.39 21.57 -26.67
N GLY A 211 6.18 21.34 -27.17
CA GLY A 211 4.93 21.80 -26.57
C GLY A 211 4.57 21.14 -25.22
N PRO A 212 3.37 21.41 -24.68
CA PRO A 212 2.93 20.83 -23.41
C PRO A 212 2.71 19.30 -23.48
N GLY A 213 2.71 18.66 -22.30
CA GLY A 213 2.43 17.24 -22.16
C GLY A 213 3.59 16.31 -22.59
N MET A 214 3.26 15.02 -22.74
CA MET A 214 4.22 13.94 -23.01
C MET A 214 4.98 14.10 -24.33
N ALA A 215 4.32 14.68 -25.35
CA ALA A 215 4.85 14.81 -26.71
C ALA A 215 5.82 15.98 -26.88
N GLY A 216 6.15 16.73 -25.82
CA GLY A 216 7.17 17.78 -25.85
C GLY A 216 8.39 17.48 -24.99
N ILE A 217 8.51 16.26 -24.48
CA ILE A 217 9.60 15.84 -23.58
C ILE A 217 10.68 15.12 -24.38
N SER A 218 11.93 15.46 -24.12
CA SER A 218 13.15 14.79 -24.59
C SER A 218 14.00 14.32 -23.41
N VAL A 219 15.00 13.49 -23.68
CA VAL A 219 16.01 13.10 -22.68
C VAL A 219 17.39 13.55 -23.15
N LEU A 220 18.10 14.30 -22.32
CA LEU A 220 19.48 14.72 -22.56
C LEU A 220 20.42 14.09 -21.53
N ILE A 221 21.63 13.74 -21.95
CA ILE A 221 22.72 13.38 -21.05
C ILE A 221 23.52 14.65 -20.72
N ILE A 222 23.44 15.12 -19.47
CA ILE A 222 24.07 16.37 -19.04
C ILE A 222 25.28 16.06 -18.15
N PRO A 223 26.52 16.43 -18.53
CA PRO A 223 27.66 16.32 -17.63
C PRO A 223 27.44 17.14 -16.35
N THR A 224 27.67 16.56 -15.18
CA THR A 224 27.38 17.21 -13.89
C THR A 224 28.35 18.35 -13.55
N ASN A 225 29.47 18.45 -14.27
CA ASN A 225 30.43 19.56 -14.19
C ASN A 225 30.19 20.66 -15.23
N SER A 226 29.07 20.61 -15.97
CA SER A 226 28.75 21.63 -16.98
C SER A 226 28.61 23.01 -16.31
N PRO A 227 29.18 24.09 -16.90
CA PRO A 227 28.92 25.46 -16.45
C PRO A 227 27.42 25.74 -16.37
N GLY A 228 26.98 26.39 -15.29
CA GLY A 228 25.56 26.68 -15.03
C GLY A 228 24.81 25.60 -14.24
N LEU A 229 25.41 24.42 -14.04
CA LEU A 229 24.83 23.38 -13.19
C LEU A 229 25.31 23.53 -11.74
N SER A 230 24.38 23.66 -10.81
CA SER A 230 24.66 23.66 -9.37
C SER A 230 23.92 22.54 -8.64
N MET A 231 24.50 22.07 -7.53
CA MET A 231 23.97 20.94 -6.77
C MET A 231 24.02 21.19 -5.28
N ARG A 232 22.94 20.82 -4.58
CA ARG A 232 22.86 20.85 -3.11
C ARG A 232 22.20 19.58 -2.56
N ARG A 233 22.88 18.88 -1.65
CA ARG A 233 22.31 17.69 -0.99
C ARG A 233 21.06 18.07 -0.19
N ILE A 234 20.08 17.16 -0.17
CA ILE A 234 18.83 17.29 0.58
C ILE A 234 18.94 16.41 1.84
N PRO A 235 18.86 16.97 3.06
CA PRO A 235 18.81 16.17 4.27
C PRO A 235 17.42 15.52 4.41
N ASN A 236 17.32 14.24 4.08
CA ASN A 236 16.09 13.44 4.23
C ASN A 236 16.06 12.69 5.58
N SER A 237 14.91 12.14 5.93
CA SER A 237 14.72 11.36 7.18
C SER A 237 15.58 10.10 7.26
N GLY A 238 15.87 9.49 6.10
CA GLY A 238 16.65 8.28 5.90
C GLY A 238 17.30 8.30 4.52
N GLN A 239 17.94 7.19 4.14
CA GLN A 239 18.68 7.05 2.89
C GLN A 239 19.80 8.10 2.76
N LYS A 240 20.49 8.39 3.87
CA LYS A 240 21.52 9.43 3.98
C LYS A 240 22.68 9.15 3.03
N ALA A 241 23.11 7.89 2.89
CA ALA A 241 24.10 7.49 1.89
C ALA A 241 23.59 7.53 0.44
N GLY A 242 22.30 7.78 0.20
CA GLY A 242 21.73 7.80 -1.15
C GLY A 242 22.11 9.05 -1.96
N GLY A 243 22.60 10.11 -1.32
CA GLY A 243 23.08 11.29 -2.05
C GLY A 243 21.99 12.09 -2.77
N ALA A 244 20.72 11.97 -2.36
CA ALA A 244 19.62 12.71 -2.96
C ALA A 244 19.88 14.23 -2.92
N SER A 245 19.82 14.87 -4.09
CA SER A 245 20.19 16.29 -4.23
C SER A 245 19.14 17.10 -5.01
N MET A 246 19.17 18.40 -4.77
CA MET A 246 18.53 19.42 -5.60
C MET A 246 19.55 19.86 -6.64
N ILE A 247 19.16 19.90 -7.90
CA ILE A 247 19.96 20.36 -9.03
C ILE A 247 19.30 21.60 -9.61
N GLU A 248 20.10 22.62 -9.87
CA GLU A 248 19.73 23.81 -10.61
C GLU A 248 20.50 23.84 -11.92
N LEU A 249 19.81 24.19 -12.99
CA LEU A 249 20.33 24.30 -14.35
C LEU A 249 20.04 25.73 -14.79
N ASP A 250 21.09 26.54 -14.92
CA ASP A 250 21.02 27.94 -15.34
C ASP A 250 21.89 28.10 -16.60
N ASP A 251 21.25 28.27 -17.75
CA ASP A 251 21.87 28.37 -19.07
C ASP A 251 22.91 27.26 -19.36
N VAL A 252 22.62 26.04 -18.94
CA VAL A 252 23.53 24.90 -19.13
C VAL A 252 23.58 24.52 -20.61
N LYS A 253 24.78 24.67 -21.20
CA LYS A 253 25.03 24.37 -22.62
C LYS A 253 25.35 22.89 -22.83
N VAL A 254 24.45 22.17 -23.50
CA VAL A 254 24.54 20.71 -23.73
C VAL A 254 24.64 20.42 -25.24
N PRO A 255 25.62 19.65 -25.72
CA PRO A 255 25.71 19.33 -27.15
C PRO A 255 24.49 18.55 -27.67
N VAL A 256 24.09 18.76 -28.93
CA VAL A 256 22.91 18.07 -29.49
C VAL A 256 23.10 16.56 -29.61
N GLU A 257 24.34 16.08 -29.75
CA GLU A 257 24.69 14.66 -29.76
C GLU A 257 24.49 13.97 -28.40
N ASN A 258 24.26 14.74 -27.32
CA ASN A 258 23.87 14.19 -26.02
C ASN A 258 22.35 13.96 -25.90
N LEU A 259 21.58 14.24 -26.94
CA LEU A 259 20.19 13.80 -27.04
C LEU A 259 20.12 12.27 -27.06
N LEU A 260 19.30 11.71 -26.18
CA LEU A 260 19.09 10.28 -26.08
C LEU A 260 17.78 9.90 -26.77
N GLY A 261 17.87 9.05 -27.80
CA GLY A 261 16.74 8.71 -28.66
C GLY A 261 16.34 9.87 -29.56
N THR A 262 15.03 10.02 -29.80
CA THR A 262 14.49 11.03 -30.71
C THR A 262 13.91 12.21 -29.92
N GLU A 263 14.14 13.42 -30.42
CA GLU A 263 13.58 14.65 -29.87
C GLU A 263 12.05 14.53 -29.77
N ASN A 264 11.48 14.98 -28.65
CA ASN A 264 10.05 14.92 -28.31
C ASN A 264 9.48 13.50 -28.08
N GLU A 265 10.32 12.46 -28.11
CA GLU A 265 9.94 11.09 -27.76
C GLU A 265 10.47 10.62 -26.39
N GLY A 266 11.01 11.55 -25.59
CA GLY A 266 11.66 11.27 -24.31
C GLY A 266 10.76 10.61 -23.27
N PHE A 267 9.43 10.85 -23.30
CA PHE A 267 8.53 10.18 -22.38
C PHE A 267 8.55 8.64 -22.54
N LYS A 268 8.64 8.15 -23.79
CA LYS A 268 8.75 6.70 -24.07
C LYS A 268 10.07 6.14 -23.53
N VAL A 269 11.16 6.87 -23.73
CA VAL A 269 12.51 6.53 -23.24
C VAL A 269 12.52 6.36 -21.72
N ILE A 270 11.87 7.27 -20.99
CA ILE A 270 11.80 7.22 -19.52
C ILE A 270 10.95 6.03 -19.04
N MET A 271 9.84 5.73 -19.73
CA MET A 271 8.93 4.64 -19.32
C MET A 271 9.56 3.25 -19.39
N VAL A 272 10.57 3.04 -20.26
CA VAL A 272 11.27 1.74 -20.36
C VAL A 272 11.89 1.31 -19.03
N ASN A 273 12.25 2.25 -18.17
CA ASN A 273 12.94 1.93 -16.93
C ASN A 273 11.97 1.55 -15.78
N PHE A 274 10.79 2.16 -15.74
CA PHE A 274 9.97 2.17 -14.53
C PHE A 274 9.36 0.82 -14.11
N ASN A 275 9.01 -0.06 -15.05
CA ASN A 275 8.46 -1.36 -14.67
C ASN A 275 9.51 -2.24 -13.98
N ARG A 276 10.72 -2.29 -14.51
CA ARG A 276 11.81 -3.04 -13.87
C ARG A 276 12.16 -2.44 -12.52
N GLU A 277 12.28 -1.11 -12.42
CA GLU A 277 12.53 -0.41 -11.15
C GLU A 277 11.45 -0.73 -10.10
N ARG A 278 10.17 -0.66 -10.46
CA ARG A 278 9.07 -0.99 -9.54
C ARG A 278 9.11 -2.44 -9.09
N TYR A 279 9.46 -3.35 -9.99
CA TYR A 279 9.60 -4.76 -9.66
C TYR A 279 10.72 -4.98 -8.65
N ILE A 280 11.92 -4.45 -8.89
CA ILE A 280 13.04 -4.61 -7.94
C ILE A 280 12.74 -3.90 -6.60
N MET A 281 12.02 -2.77 -6.59
CA MET A 281 11.55 -2.16 -5.35
C MET A 281 10.59 -3.07 -4.57
N ALA A 282 9.67 -3.76 -5.26
CA ALA A 282 8.75 -4.70 -4.63
C ALA A 282 9.50 -5.88 -3.99
N VAL A 283 10.51 -6.44 -4.69
CA VAL A 283 11.41 -7.47 -4.15
C VAL A 283 12.15 -6.95 -2.91
N GLY A 284 12.74 -5.76 -3.00
CA GLY A 284 13.46 -5.15 -1.89
C GLY A 284 12.58 -4.94 -0.65
N CYS A 285 11.34 -4.50 -0.82
CA CYS A 285 10.38 -4.40 0.28
C CYS A 285 10.11 -5.78 0.93
N ASN A 286 10.02 -6.85 0.14
CA ASN A 286 9.85 -8.21 0.67
C ASN A 286 11.06 -8.63 1.53
N ARG A 287 12.29 -8.47 1.00
CA ARG A 287 13.50 -8.78 1.75
C ARG A 287 13.58 -7.99 3.05
N LYS A 288 13.32 -6.68 3.01
CA LYS A 288 13.37 -5.81 4.19
C LYS A 288 12.35 -6.24 5.25
N ALA A 289 11.16 -6.67 4.82
CA ALA A 289 10.17 -7.26 5.73
C ALA A 289 10.64 -8.59 6.35
N ARG A 290 11.34 -9.45 5.59
CA ARG A 290 11.97 -10.68 6.14
C ARG A 290 13.05 -10.35 7.16
N THR A 291 13.87 -9.34 6.90
CA THR A 291 14.90 -8.87 7.85
C THR A 291 14.25 -8.33 9.13
N CYS A 292 13.20 -7.51 9.04
CA CYS A 292 12.40 -7.08 10.20
C CYS A 292 11.92 -8.28 11.02
N LEU A 293 11.33 -9.28 10.35
CA LEU A 293 10.82 -10.48 11.00
C LEU A 293 11.95 -11.24 11.70
N SER A 294 13.06 -11.49 11.00
CA SER A 294 14.19 -12.25 11.53
C SER A 294 14.82 -11.62 12.77
N VAL A 295 15.08 -10.31 12.71
CA VAL A 295 15.65 -9.54 13.83
C VAL A 295 14.72 -9.55 15.03
N ALA A 296 13.43 -9.30 14.81
CA ALA A 296 12.44 -9.32 15.87
C ALA A 296 12.24 -10.73 16.46
N PHE A 297 12.31 -11.77 15.62
CA PHE A 297 12.14 -13.16 16.05
C PHE A 297 13.32 -13.60 16.93
N ASP A 298 14.55 -13.33 16.50
CA ASP A 298 15.75 -13.61 17.30
C ASP A 298 15.70 -12.88 18.65
N TYR A 299 15.36 -11.58 18.63
CA TYR A 299 15.20 -10.80 19.86
C TYR A 299 14.11 -11.37 20.78
N ALA A 300 12.95 -11.76 20.24
CA ALA A 300 11.84 -12.28 21.03
C ALA A 300 12.15 -13.63 21.69
N ASN A 301 13.05 -14.44 21.10
CA ASN A 301 13.49 -15.70 21.69
C ASN A 301 14.55 -15.51 22.79
N LYS A 302 15.36 -14.45 22.71
CA LYS A 302 16.42 -14.16 23.69
C LYS A 302 15.96 -13.26 24.83
N ARG A 303 15.04 -12.33 24.56
CA ARG A 303 14.59 -11.34 25.56
C ARG A 303 13.59 -11.98 26.52
N GLU A 304 13.90 -11.92 27.81
CA GLU A 304 12.96 -12.34 28.84
C GLU A 304 12.14 -11.17 29.42
N THR A 305 10.87 -11.46 29.69
CA THR A 305 9.94 -10.58 30.43
C THR A 305 9.03 -11.46 31.27
N PHE A 306 8.72 -11.04 32.50
CA PHE A 306 7.83 -11.80 33.40
C PHE A 306 8.25 -13.28 33.55
N GLY A 307 9.56 -13.55 33.64
CA GLY A 307 10.13 -14.88 33.89
C GLY A 307 10.11 -15.86 32.71
N LYS A 308 9.87 -15.40 31.48
CA LYS A 308 9.91 -16.24 30.26
C LYS A 308 10.36 -15.47 29.02
N PRO A 309 10.82 -16.16 27.96
CA PRO A 309 11.08 -15.52 26.66
C PRO A 309 9.86 -14.75 26.13
N LEU A 310 10.10 -13.60 25.52
CA LEU A 310 9.07 -12.69 25.02
C LEU A 310 8.15 -13.40 24.01
N ILE A 311 8.71 -14.27 23.17
CA ILE A 311 8.00 -15.09 22.19
C ILE A 311 6.91 -15.99 22.80
N ALA A 312 7.04 -16.38 24.09
CA ALA A 312 6.07 -17.22 24.79
C ALA A 312 4.76 -16.48 25.14
N ASN A 313 4.65 -15.20 24.81
CA ASN A 313 3.40 -14.45 24.90
C ASN A 313 2.63 -14.57 23.58
N GLN A 314 1.41 -15.10 23.62
CA GLN A 314 0.61 -15.37 22.41
C GLN A 314 0.42 -14.12 21.52
N ILE A 315 0.28 -12.94 22.14
CA ILE A 315 0.14 -11.67 21.41
C ILE A 315 1.40 -11.30 20.61
N ILE A 316 2.57 -11.76 21.04
CA ILE A 316 3.85 -11.59 20.32
C ILE A 316 3.93 -12.62 19.20
N ALA A 317 3.68 -13.90 19.49
CA ALA A 317 3.66 -14.97 18.48
C ALA A 317 2.71 -14.66 17.31
N HIS A 318 1.53 -14.09 17.58
CA HIS A 318 0.54 -13.70 16.58
C HIS A 318 1.07 -12.64 15.59
N LYS A 319 1.99 -11.77 15.99
CA LYS A 319 2.61 -10.77 15.09
C LYS A 319 3.40 -11.48 14.00
N PHE A 320 4.19 -12.49 14.37
CA PHE A 320 5.02 -13.26 13.44
C PHE A 320 4.18 -14.03 12.42
N SER A 321 3.13 -14.72 12.86
CA SER A 321 2.25 -15.45 11.92
C SER A 321 1.53 -14.52 10.94
N THR A 322 1.14 -13.32 11.40
CA THR A 322 0.51 -12.30 10.55
C THR A 322 1.49 -11.81 9.49
N MET A 323 2.70 -11.40 9.89
CA MET A 323 3.74 -10.93 8.96
C MET A 323 4.12 -12.03 7.96
N ALA A 324 4.38 -13.25 8.44
CA ALA A 324 4.78 -14.39 7.62
C ALA A 324 3.79 -14.67 6.48
N ARG A 325 2.49 -14.71 6.78
CA ARG A 325 1.45 -14.97 5.76
C ARG A 325 1.52 -13.96 4.61
N TYR A 326 1.72 -12.67 4.91
CA TYR A 326 1.82 -11.64 3.89
C TYR A 326 3.13 -11.72 3.11
N ILE A 327 4.26 -11.87 3.81
CA ILE A 327 5.60 -11.97 3.21
C ILE A 327 5.69 -13.15 2.23
N GLU A 328 5.25 -14.33 2.65
CA GLU A 328 5.29 -15.55 1.82
C GLU A 328 4.37 -15.43 0.61
N SER A 329 3.13 -14.91 0.79
CA SER A 329 2.20 -14.72 -0.33
C SER A 329 2.71 -13.70 -1.35
N HIS A 330 3.41 -12.66 -0.89
CA HIS A 330 4.00 -11.65 -1.76
C HIS A 330 5.21 -12.22 -2.53
N TRP A 331 6.03 -13.06 -1.90
CA TRP A 331 7.16 -13.71 -2.57
C TRP A 331 6.68 -14.62 -3.72
N ALA A 332 5.67 -15.45 -3.47
CA ALA A 332 5.07 -16.29 -4.52
C ALA A 332 4.54 -15.46 -5.71
N TRP A 333 4.00 -14.27 -5.44
CA TRP A 333 3.55 -13.36 -6.50
C TRP A 333 4.71 -12.73 -7.28
N LEU A 334 5.79 -12.36 -6.61
CA LEU A 334 7.01 -11.87 -7.27
C LEU A 334 7.59 -12.93 -8.21
N GLU A 335 7.64 -14.19 -7.78
CA GLU A 335 8.07 -15.31 -8.63
C GLU A 335 7.19 -15.50 -9.87
N GLN A 336 5.87 -15.38 -9.72
CA GLN A 336 4.94 -15.44 -10.85
C GLN A 336 5.16 -14.28 -11.83
N ILE A 337 5.44 -13.08 -11.33
CA ILE A 337 5.77 -11.92 -12.18
C ILE A 337 7.10 -12.15 -12.89
N ALA A 338 8.14 -12.64 -12.20
CA ALA A 338 9.43 -12.97 -12.80
C ALA A 338 9.26 -13.97 -13.96
N TYR A 339 8.48 -15.02 -13.73
CA TYR A 339 8.18 -16.03 -14.73
C TYR A 339 7.45 -15.41 -15.94
N ALA A 340 6.41 -14.60 -15.72
CA ALA A 340 5.70 -13.94 -16.80
C ALA A 340 6.59 -13.00 -17.63
N VAL A 341 7.49 -12.27 -16.96
CA VAL A 341 8.50 -11.42 -17.61
C VAL A 341 9.45 -12.26 -18.46
N GLN A 342 9.99 -13.35 -17.93
CA GLN A 342 10.90 -14.24 -18.65
C GLN A 342 10.26 -14.89 -19.88
N MET A 343 8.99 -15.25 -19.78
CA MET A 343 8.24 -15.85 -20.89
C MET A 343 7.77 -14.83 -21.94
N SER A 344 7.85 -13.53 -21.65
CA SER A 344 7.44 -12.49 -22.58
C SER A 344 8.59 -12.06 -23.50
N PRO A 345 8.37 -11.95 -24.82
CA PRO A 345 9.36 -11.35 -25.73
C PRO A 345 9.59 -9.85 -25.45
N MET A 346 8.68 -9.18 -24.74
CA MET A 346 8.82 -7.78 -24.32
C MET A 346 9.44 -7.64 -22.92
N GLY A 347 9.64 -8.74 -22.19
CA GLY A 347 10.18 -8.72 -20.84
C GLY A 347 9.39 -7.81 -19.91
N PHE A 348 10.10 -6.95 -19.16
CA PHE A 348 9.48 -5.96 -18.26
C PHE A 348 8.63 -4.89 -18.96
N GLN A 349 8.73 -4.78 -20.29
CA GLN A 349 7.92 -3.85 -21.08
C GLN A 349 6.57 -4.44 -21.49
N ASP A 350 6.31 -5.71 -21.16
CA ASP A 350 5.04 -6.33 -21.51
C ASP A 350 3.88 -5.59 -20.82
N PRO A 351 2.90 -5.07 -21.59
CA PRO A 351 1.75 -4.38 -21.03
C PRO A 351 0.89 -5.28 -20.12
N ASP A 352 0.95 -6.61 -20.28
CA ASP A 352 0.22 -7.55 -19.42
C ASP A 352 0.88 -7.73 -18.03
N VAL A 353 2.15 -7.36 -17.83
CA VAL A 353 2.79 -7.42 -16.49
C VAL A 353 2.79 -6.07 -15.77
N ALA A 354 2.67 -4.95 -16.49
CA ALA A 354 2.78 -3.60 -15.93
C ALA A 354 1.81 -3.33 -14.76
N GLY A 355 0.53 -3.69 -14.90
CA GLY A 355 -0.47 -3.55 -13.85
C GLY A 355 -0.18 -4.42 -12.61
N ARG A 356 0.33 -5.64 -12.82
CA ARG A 356 0.72 -6.58 -11.76
C ARG A 356 1.92 -6.10 -10.98
N ILE A 357 2.95 -5.61 -11.68
CA ILE A 357 4.15 -5.01 -11.08
C ILE A 357 3.76 -3.81 -10.20
N ALA A 358 2.88 -2.93 -10.71
CA ALA A 358 2.42 -1.77 -9.96
C ALA A 358 1.76 -2.18 -8.63
N LEU A 359 0.84 -3.16 -8.66
CA LEU A 359 0.19 -3.67 -7.46
C LEU A 359 1.15 -4.41 -6.52
N ALA A 360 2.11 -5.16 -7.05
CA ALA A 360 3.15 -5.81 -6.25
C ALA A 360 4.01 -4.78 -5.52
N LYS A 361 4.39 -3.66 -6.16
CA LYS A 361 5.13 -2.58 -5.49
C LYS A 361 4.33 -1.94 -4.35
N VAL A 362 3.02 -1.72 -4.54
CA VAL A 362 2.12 -1.25 -3.47
C VAL A 362 2.09 -2.24 -2.31
N GLN A 363 1.85 -3.52 -2.62
CA GLN A 363 1.75 -4.56 -1.61
C GLN A 363 3.08 -4.73 -0.85
N GLY A 364 4.21 -4.69 -1.55
CA GLY A 364 5.54 -4.70 -0.96
C GLY A 364 5.73 -3.58 0.05
N GLY A 365 5.45 -2.33 -0.34
CA GLY A 365 5.54 -1.17 0.55
C GLY A 365 4.71 -1.34 1.83
N ARG A 366 3.43 -1.73 1.70
CA ARG A 366 2.53 -1.96 2.83
C ARG A 366 2.99 -3.09 3.75
N ILE A 367 3.57 -4.17 3.18
CA ILE A 367 4.14 -5.27 3.97
C ILE A 367 5.36 -4.79 4.75
N GLN A 368 6.25 -4.01 4.12
CA GLN A 368 7.42 -3.45 4.82
C GLN A 368 6.99 -2.49 5.94
N GLU A 369 5.99 -1.63 5.73
CA GLU A 369 5.48 -0.74 6.77
C GLU A 369 4.95 -1.52 7.99
N MET A 370 4.15 -2.55 7.73
CA MET A 370 3.64 -3.44 8.77
C MET A 370 4.76 -4.18 9.50
N ALA A 371 5.69 -4.79 8.74
CA ALA A 371 6.78 -5.56 9.31
C ALA A 371 7.71 -4.70 10.17
N ASN A 372 8.07 -3.50 9.69
CA ASN A 372 8.89 -2.56 10.43
C ASN A 372 8.21 -2.13 11.73
N ARG A 373 6.91 -1.76 11.67
CA ARG A 373 6.14 -1.38 12.85
C ARG A 373 6.10 -2.50 13.89
N GLU A 374 5.76 -3.71 13.49
CA GLU A 374 5.65 -4.84 14.41
C GLU A 374 7.01 -5.26 14.98
N ALA A 375 8.06 -5.22 14.16
CA ALA A 375 9.43 -5.49 14.61
C ALA A 375 9.88 -4.47 15.66
N GLN A 376 9.67 -3.17 15.45
CA GLN A 376 9.94 -2.14 16.45
C GLN A 376 9.15 -2.38 17.74
N GLN A 377 7.88 -2.77 17.64
CA GLN A 377 7.06 -3.04 18.80
C GLN A 377 7.54 -4.25 19.61
N VAL A 378 8.06 -5.30 18.95
CA VAL A 378 8.65 -6.48 19.60
C VAL A 378 9.99 -6.14 20.24
N LEU A 379 10.81 -5.32 19.58
CA LEU A 379 12.11 -4.84 20.10
C LEU A 379 11.95 -3.85 21.26
N GLY A 380 10.79 -3.21 21.40
CA GLY A 380 10.55 -2.18 22.40
C GLY A 380 11.54 -1.02 22.25
N GLY A 381 12.15 -0.58 23.37
CA GLY A 381 13.14 0.49 23.34
C GLY A 381 14.35 0.22 22.44
N ALA A 382 14.73 -1.05 22.24
CA ALA A 382 15.85 -1.40 21.37
C ALA A 382 15.56 -1.08 19.89
N GLY A 383 14.29 -1.09 19.47
CA GLY A 383 13.87 -0.74 18.11
C GLY A 383 13.82 0.78 17.84
N TYR A 384 14.06 1.60 18.86
CA TYR A 384 14.16 3.06 18.78
C TYR A 384 15.61 3.56 18.80
N GLN A 385 16.56 2.71 19.19
CA GLN A 385 17.96 3.06 19.30
C GLN A 385 18.69 2.81 17.96
N LYS A 386 19.46 3.80 17.49
CA LYS A 386 20.33 3.70 16.29
C LYS A 386 21.44 2.63 16.38
N GLY A 387 21.56 1.92 17.49
CA GLY A 387 22.61 0.94 17.77
C GLY A 387 22.06 -0.28 18.51
N GLY A 388 22.91 -1.27 18.73
CA GLY A 388 22.52 -2.50 19.40
C GLY A 388 21.61 -3.39 18.53
N PRO A 389 20.85 -4.33 19.16
CA PRO A 389 20.18 -5.41 18.43
C PRO A 389 19.03 -4.95 17.52
N GLY A 390 18.50 -3.74 17.71
CA GLY A 390 17.42 -3.18 16.88
C GLY A 390 17.88 -2.19 15.82
N ALA A 391 19.19 -1.92 15.68
CA ALA A 391 19.72 -0.83 14.85
C ALA A 391 19.26 -0.89 13.39
N VAL A 392 19.25 -2.10 12.80
CA VAL A 392 18.83 -2.28 11.41
C VAL A 392 17.33 -2.01 11.20
N VAL A 393 16.49 -2.35 12.17
CA VAL A 393 15.05 -2.06 12.13
C VAL A 393 14.79 -0.58 12.38
N GLU A 394 15.59 0.07 13.24
CA GLU A 394 15.55 1.53 13.41
C GLU A 394 15.93 2.25 12.09
N GLN A 395 16.99 1.82 11.42
CA GLN A 395 17.39 2.36 10.12
C GLN A 395 16.28 2.20 9.07
N MET A 396 15.69 1.00 8.96
CA MET A 396 14.55 0.77 8.07
C MET A 396 13.37 1.70 8.35
N SER A 397 13.10 2.02 9.61
CA SER A 397 12.02 2.94 10.00
C SER A 397 12.23 4.34 9.41
N ARG A 398 13.47 4.82 9.39
CA ARG A 398 13.85 6.12 8.79
C ARG A 398 13.78 6.12 7.27
N ASP A 399 14.09 4.98 6.66
CA ASP A 399 14.15 4.79 5.20
C ASP A 399 12.79 4.54 4.56
N LEU A 400 11.84 4.01 5.33
CA LEU A 400 10.57 3.45 4.89
C LEU A 400 9.80 4.34 3.91
N ARG A 401 9.79 5.66 4.12
CA ARG A 401 9.01 6.56 3.28
C ARG A 401 9.52 6.61 1.83
N MET A 402 10.82 6.40 1.60
CA MET A 402 11.37 6.30 0.25
C MET A 402 10.79 5.09 -0.47
N MET A 403 10.66 3.94 0.20
CA MET A 403 10.14 2.72 -0.43
C MET A 403 8.66 2.82 -0.82
N VAL A 404 7.88 3.58 -0.05
CA VAL A 404 6.43 3.76 -0.30
C VAL A 404 6.17 4.84 -1.35
N VAL A 405 6.94 5.93 -1.37
CA VAL A 405 6.74 7.08 -2.28
C VAL A 405 7.55 6.99 -3.57
N GLY A 406 8.80 6.52 -3.50
CA GLY A 406 9.70 6.36 -4.63
C GLY A 406 9.18 5.36 -5.66
N GLY A 407 9.63 5.47 -6.92
CA GLY A 407 9.16 4.62 -8.04
C GLY A 407 7.69 4.85 -8.44
N GLY A 408 7.07 5.90 -7.90
CA GLY A 408 5.65 6.24 -8.01
C GLY A 408 4.92 6.01 -6.69
N SER A 409 4.15 7.01 -6.25
CA SER A 409 3.35 6.91 -5.03
C SER A 409 2.28 5.82 -5.18
N GLU A 410 1.89 5.25 -4.04
CA GLU A 410 0.88 4.20 -3.96
C GLU A 410 -0.41 4.56 -4.71
N GLU A 411 -0.89 5.79 -4.56
CA GLU A 411 -2.11 6.28 -5.21
C GLU A 411 -1.97 6.25 -6.74
N ILE A 412 -0.85 6.75 -7.25
CA ILE A 412 -0.61 6.90 -8.69
C ILE A 412 -0.44 5.55 -9.36
N ILE A 413 0.30 4.63 -8.73
CA ILE A 413 0.54 3.31 -9.32
C ILE A 413 -0.66 2.38 -9.12
N SER A 414 -1.49 2.58 -8.09
CA SER A 414 -2.77 1.88 -7.95
C SER A 414 -3.75 2.30 -9.05
N ASP A 415 -3.85 3.60 -9.32
CA ASP A 415 -4.65 4.11 -10.43
C ASP A 415 -4.11 3.64 -11.79
N LEU A 416 -2.79 3.65 -11.98
CA LEU A 416 -2.14 3.06 -13.16
C LEU A 416 -2.54 1.59 -13.34
N ALA A 417 -2.52 0.78 -12.28
CA ALA A 417 -2.88 -0.63 -12.36
C ALA A 417 -4.33 -0.81 -12.83
N VAL A 418 -5.27 -0.06 -12.25
CA VAL A 418 -6.69 -0.10 -12.65
C VAL A 418 -6.84 0.31 -14.12
N ARG A 419 -6.16 1.38 -14.55
CA ARG A 419 -6.18 1.83 -15.95
C ARG A 419 -5.63 0.77 -16.90
N GLN A 420 -4.49 0.17 -16.59
CA GLN A 420 -3.88 -0.88 -17.40
C GLN A 420 -4.80 -2.10 -17.54
N GLU A 421 -5.28 -2.64 -16.42
CA GLU A 421 -6.16 -3.82 -16.44
C GLU A 421 -7.50 -3.52 -17.14
N THR A 422 -8.06 -2.32 -16.99
CA THR A 422 -9.27 -1.88 -17.69
C THR A 422 -9.04 -1.83 -19.21
N MET A 423 -7.91 -1.24 -19.66
CA MET A 423 -7.55 -1.23 -21.08
C MET A 423 -7.35 -2.64 -21.62
N ARG A 424 -6.70 -3.53 -20.86
CA ARG A 424 -6.53 -4.94 -21.27
C ARG A 424 -7.86 -5.68 -21.34
N ALA A 425 -8.76 -5.47 -20.38
CA ALA A 425 -10.10 -6.03 -20.38
C ALA A 425 -10.88 -5.64 -21.65
N LYS A 426 -10.86 -4.35 -22.02
CA LYS A 426 -11.47 -3.88 -23.28
C LYS A 426 -10.83 -4.54 -24.50
N LYS A 427 -9.50 -4.64 -24.55
CA LYS A 427 -8.77 -5.31 -25.66
C LYS A 427 -9.13 -6.80 -25.77
N ARG A 428 -9.43 -7.47 -24.66
CA ARG A 428 -9.92 -8.86 -24.60
C ARG A 428 -11.41 -9.01 -24.96
N GLY A 429 -12.09 -7.92 -25.33
CA GLY A 429 -13.49 -7.92 -25.75
C GLY A 429 -14.51 -7.72 -24.64
N TRP A 430 -14.08 -7.40 -23.40
CA TRP A 430 -15.03 -7.11 -22.33
C TRP A 430 -15.70 -5.75 -22.57
N LYS A 431 -17.03 -5.78 -22.74
CA LYS A 431 -17.89 -4.60 -22.86
C LYS A 431 -18.08 -3.93 -21.49
N LEU A 432 -17.22 -2.96 -21.20
CA LEU A 432 -17.34 -2.11 -20.01
C LEU A 432 -18.16 -0.86 -20.33
N LEU A 433 -18.96 -0.39 -19.38
CA LEU A 433 -19.67 0.88 -19.49
C LEU A 433 -18.67 2.00 -19.79
N GLU A 434 -18.92 2.77 -20.84
CA GLU A 434 -18.19 4.01 -21.09
C GLU A 434 -18.65 5.05 -20.07
N LEU A 435 -17.86 5.20 -19.00
CA LEU A 435 -17.94 6.38 -18.18
C LEU A 435 -17.36 7.53 -19.01
N THR A 436 -18.23 8.29 -19.68
CA THR A 436 -17.86 9.59 -20.21
C THR A 436 -17.40 10.43 -19.02
N PRO A 437 -16.17 10.98 -19.03
CA PRO A 437 -15.77 11.89 -17.97
C PRO A 437 -16.80 13.03 -17.90
N PRO A 438 -17.23 13.47 -16.70
CA PRO A 438 -18.09 14.62 -16.61
C PRO A 438 -17.36 15.79 -17.28
N VAL A 439 -17.94 16.30 -18.36
CA VAL A 439 -17.53 17.58 -18.92
C VAL A 439 -17.71 18.59 -17.80
N ALA A 440 -16.61 19.18 -17.32
CA ALA A 440 -16.70 20.26 -16.36
C ALA A 440 -17.67 21.30 -16.95
N PRO A 441 -18.80 21.62 -16.27
CA PRO A 441 -19.73 22.59 -16.80
C PRO A 441 -18.98 23.90 -16.95
N ALA A 442 -18.94 24.43 -18.18
CA ALA A 442 -18.48 25.79 -18.41
C ALA A 442 -19.30 26.71 -17.51
N LEU A 443 -18.64 27.42 -16.59
CA LEU A 443 -19.28 28.44 -15.78
C LEU A 443 -19.97 29.43 -16.75
N PRO A 444 -21.30 29.63 -16.65
CA PRO A 444 -21.97 30.59 -17.50
C PRO A 444 -21.47 31.98 -17.13
N ARG A 445 -20.94 32.70 -18.12
CA ARG A 445 -20.74 34.15 -18.02
C ARG A 445 -22.13 34.77 -17.80
N TYR A 446 -22.35 35.31 -16.61
CA TYR A 446 -23.53 36.13 -16.36
C TYR A 446 -23.35 37.48 -17.07
N SER A 447 -24.00 37.63 -18.20
CA SER A 447 -24.31 38.93 -18.80
C SER A 447 -25.75 38.91 -19.28
N ASN A 448 -26.58 39.69 -18.60
CA ASN A 448 -27.80 40.36 -19.05
C ASN A 448 -28.86 39.52 -19.81
N LEU A 449 -30.05 39.34 -19.21
CA LEU A 449 -31.31 39.96 -19.70
C LEU A 449 -32.55 39.37 -19.01
N ASN A 450 -33.27 40.27 -18.32
CA ASN A 450 -34.71 40.46 -18.19
C ASN A 450 -35.72 39.37 -18.64
N SER A 451 -36.62 39.08 -17.69
CA SER A 451 -38.08 38.87 -17.80
C SER A 451 -38.68 38.57 -19.18
N THR A 452 -39.31 37.40 -19.34
CA THR A 452 -40.76 37.23 -19.59
C THR A 452 -41.16 35.77 -19.87
N ASN A 453 -42.37 35.43 -19.40
CA ASN A 453 -43.33 34.45 -19.92
C ASN A 453 -43.28 32.95 -19.52
N LEU A 454 -44.28 32.66 -18.68
CA LEU A 454 -45.07 31.45 -18.47
C LEU A 454 -45.48 30.67 -19.74
N ARG A 455 -45.57 29.34 -19.57
CA ARG A 455 -46.53 28.31 -20.08
C ARG A 455 -45.77 26.97 -20.16
N SER A 456 -46.30 25.75 -20.06
CA SER A 456 -47.54 25.12 -19.57
C SER A 456 -47.29 23.59 -19.62
N THR A 457 -48.12 22.82 -18.93
CA THR A 457 -48.13 21.35 -18.74
C THR A 457 -48.32 20.48 -19.99
N SER A 458 -47.68 19.30 -20.00
CA SER A 458 -48.01 17.96 -20.59
C SER A 458 -46.70 17.35 -21.13
N ASP A 459 -46.24 16.12 -20.85
CA ASP A 459 -46.90 14.83 -20.82
C ASP A 459 -46.10 13.84 -19.94
N VAL A 460 -46.78 13.21 -18.98
CA VAL A 460 -46.28 12.03 -18.27
C VAL A 460 -47.29 10.93 -18.51
N GLN A 461 -46.98 10.01 -19.43
CA GLN A 461 -47.33 8.60 -19.38
C GLN A 461 -46.86 7.89 -20.65
N THR A 462 -46.22 6.74 -20.47
CA THR A 462 -46.30 5.50 -21.26
C THR A 462 -44.92 4.89 -21.49
N ALA A 463 -44.52 3.94 -20.62
CA ALA A 463 -43.60 2.85 -20.96
C ALA A 463 -43.55 1.82 -19.83
N LEU A 464 -44.66 1.12 -19.59
CA LEU A 464 -44.66 -0.19 -18.95
C LEU A 464 -44.86 -1.23 -20.07
N HIS A 465 -44.08 -2.32 -19.99
CA HIS A 465 -44.10 -3.56 -20.78
C HIS A 465 -43.04 -3.70 -21.88
N ARG A 466 -41.93 -4.38 -21.54
CA ARG A 466 -41.35 -5.45 -22.36
C ARG A 466 -40.80 -6.59 -21.49
N PRO A 467 -40.83 -7.86 -21.95
CA PRO A 467 -40.65 -9.05 -21.14
C PRO A 467 -39.18 -9.48 -21.01
N PHE A 468 -38.88 -10.17 -19.91
CA PHE A 468 -37.59 -10.78 -19.60
C PHE A 468 -37.24 -11.88 -20.63
N ALA A 469 -36.06 -11.77 -21.23
CA ALA A 469 -35.43 -12.85 -21.99
C ALA A 469 -34.47 -13.64 -21.09
N HIS A 470 -34.61 -14.97 -21.07
CA HIS A 470 -33.70 -15.89 -20.39
C HIS A 470 -32.32 -15.94 -21.09
N PRO A 471 -31.20 -16.04 -20.35
CA PRO A 471 -29.91 -16.35 -20.93
C PRO A 471 -29.71 -17.87 -21.12
N PRO A 472 -28.85 -18.30 -22.07
CA PRO A 472 -28.64 -19.70 -22.36
C PRO A 472 -27.74 -20.38 -21.32
N SER A 473 -28.10 -21.62 -21.03
CA SER A 473 -27.32 -22.60 -20.27
C SER A 473 -26.17 -23.14 -21.11
N ASP A 474 -24.94 -23.02 -20.62
CA ASP A 474 -24.01 -24.15 -20.45
C ASP A 474 -22.64 -23.67 -19.95
N GLN A 475 -22.17 -24.29 -18.86
CA GLN A 475 -20.85 -24.96 -18.73
C GLN A 475 -20.42 -25.13 -17.26
N HIS A 476 -20.20 -26.39 -16.90
CA HIS A 476 -19.37 -26.91 -15.82
C HIS A 476 -19.52 -26.33 -14.40
N ASN A 477 -20.56 -26.81 -13.73
CA ASN A 477 -20.72 -26.73 -12.28
C ASN A 477 -19.68 -27.63 -11.59
N THR A 478 -18.57 -27.06 -11.12
CA THR A 478 -17.81 -27.69 -10.03
C THR A 478 -18.74 -27.68 -8.82
N ALA A 479 -19.22 -28.86 -8.41
CA ALA A 479 -20.23 -28.98 -7.38
C ALA A 479 -19.77 -28.33 -6.08
N SER A 480 -20.22 -27.09 -5.83
CA SER A 480 -20.05 -26.44 -4.54
C SER A 480 -20.81 -27.28 -3.52
N MET A 481 -20.11 -27.85 -2.54
CA MET A 481 -20.72 -28.65 -1.48
C MET A 481 -21.84 -27.83 -0.80
N ARG A 482 -23.09 -28.23 -1.01
CA ARG A 482 -24.28 -27.61 -0.37
C ARG A 482 -24.68 -28.45 0.83
N TYR A 483 -24.97 -27.79 1.93
CA TYR A 483 -25.50 -28.45 3.11
C TYR A 483 -26.97 -28.75 2.86
N ILE A 484 -27.34 -30.03 2.91
CA ILE A 484 -28.72 -30.48 2.67
C ILE A 484 -29.66 -29.88 3.71
N PHE A 485 -29.23 -29.88 4.97
CA PHE A 485 -29.96 -29.31 6.09
C PHE A 485 -28.97 -28.74 7.12
N SER A 486 -29.30 -27.61 7.72
CA SER A 486 -28.55 -27.02 8.83
C SER A 486 -29.53 -26.29 9.75
N GLN A 487 -29.29 -26.37 11.05
CA GLN A 487 -30.16 -25.76 12.05
C GLN A 487 -29.35 -25.15 13.19
N GLU A 488 -29.91 -24.10 13.80
CA GLU A 488 -29.51 -23.54 15.08
C GLU A 488 -30.74 -23.49 15.99
N THR A 489 -30.54 -23.77 17.27
CA THR A 489 -31.63 -23.80 18.27
C THR A 489 -31.48 -22.63 19.23
N LEU A 490 -32.61 -22.05 19.64
CA LEU A 490 -32.68 -20.99 20.64
C LEU A 490 -33.73 -21.33 21.70
N ASP A 491 -33.31 -21.35 22.96
CA ASP A 491 -34.20 -21.51 24.10
C ASP A 491 -34.82 -20.16 24.48
N ILE A 492 -36.12 -20.16 24.78
CA ILE A 492 -36.88 -18.99 25.20
C ILE A 492 -36.96 -19.00 26.73
N PRO A 493 -36.44 -17.95 27.42
CA PRO A 493 -36.55 -17.82 28.87
C PRO A 493 -38.01 -17.73 29.35
N GLU A 494 -38.25 -18.12 30.60
CA GLU A 494 -39.55 -17.97 31.23
C GLU A 494 -39.99 -16.48 31.28
N GLY A 495 -41.27 -16.21 31.06
CA GLY A 495 -41.80 -14.84 31.00
C GLY A 495 -41.56 -14.09 29.68
N VAL A 496 -40.98 -14.74 28.67
CA VAL A 496 -40.79 -14.18 27.32
C VAL A 496 -41.66 -14.90 26.30
N LYS A 497 -42.36 -14.13 25.46
CA LYS A 497 -43.19 -14.64 24.36
C LYS A 497 -42.57 -14.24 23.02
N VAL A 498 -42.23 -15.23 22.20
CA VAL A 498 -41.72 -15.02 20.83
C VAL A 498 -42.80 -15.45 19.83
N ASN A 499 -43.17 -14.54 18.94
CA ASN A 499 -44.11 -14.78 17.85
C ASN A 499 -43.41 -14.53 16.51
N ILE A 500 -43.45 -15.52 15.61
CA ILE A 500 -42.84 -15.45 14.28
C ILE A 500 -43.93 -15.67 13.24
N LYS A 501 -44.26 -14.61 12.49
CA LYS A 501 -45.14 -14.70 11.32
C LYS A 501 -44.27 -14.53 10.09
N THR A 502 -44.23 -15.56 9.24
CA THR A 502 -43.26 -15.70 8.14
C THR A 502 -41.81 -15.51 8.61
N ARG A 503 -41.26 -14.30 8.51
CA ARG A 503 -39.90 -13.93 8.97
C ARG A 503 -39.88 -12.63 9.77
N GLN A 504 -41.05 -12.16 10.19
CA GLN A 504 -41.18 -11.04 11.11
C GLN A 504 -41.20 -11.60 12.53
N VAL A 505 -40.11 -11.38 13.27
CA VAL A 505 -39.95 -11.86 14.64
C VAL A 505 -40.37 -10.78 15.60
N THR A 506 -41.32 -11.10 16.48
CA THR A 506 -41.79 -10.23 17.54
C THR A 506 -41.53 -10.89 18.89
N VAL A 507 -40.87 -10.19 19.79
CA VAL A 507 -40.52 -10.66 21.12
C VAL A 507 -41.14 -9.73 22.16
N GLU A 508 -41.88 -10.30 23.09
CA GLU A 508 -42.56 -9.62 24.19
C GLU A 508 -42.01 -10.15 25.52
N GLY A 509 -41.74 -9.25 26.45
CA GLY A 509 -41.23 -9.58 27.79
C GLY A 509 -41.50 -8.48 28.80
N PRO A 510 -40.94 -8.58 30.02
CA PRO A 510 -41.25 -7.68 31.14
C PRO A 510 -41.01 -6.20 30.84
N ARG A 511 -40.03 -5.87 29.98
CA ARG A 511 -39.68 -4.49 29.62
C ARG A 511 -40.41 -3.96 28.39
N GLY A 512 -41.27 -4.76 27.75
CA GLY A 512 -42.07 -4.36 26.59
C GLY A 512 -41.92 -5.28 25.39
N LYS A 513 -42.08 -4.73 24.19
CA LYS A 513 -42.20 -5.46 22.93
C LYS A 513 -41.23 -4.93 21.89
N LEU A 514 -40.55 -5.83 21.18
CA LEU A 514 -39.65 -5.51 20.07
C LEU A 514 -39.99 -6.35 18.84
N THR A 515 -39.81 -5.78 17.65
CA THR A 515 -40.07 -6.48 16.38
C THR A 515 -38.88 -6.30 15.43
N LYS A 516 -38.53 -7.35 14.70
CA LYS A 516 -37.47 -7.35 13.69
C LYS A 516 -37.94 -8.06 12.42
N ASP A 517 -37.72 -7.43 11.27
CA ASP A 517 -37.96 -8.02 9.97
C ASP A 517 -36.71 -8.73 9.45
N LEU A 518 -36.83 -10.03 9.20
CA LEU A 518 -35.79 -10.89 8.64
C LEU A 518 -36.17 -11.42 7.25
N GLY A 519 -37.12 -10.78 6.54
CA GLY A 519 -37.62 -11.21 5.23
C GLY A 519 -36.53 -11.38 4.17
N HIS A 520 -35.49 -10.54 4.24
CA HIS A 520 -34.32 -10.58 3.37
C HIS A 520 -33.43 -11.82 3.57
N LEU A 521 -33.60 -12.59 4.65
CA LEU A 521 -32.83 -13.79 4.94
C LEU A 521 -33.62 -15.04 4.57
N ALA A 522 -33.02 -15.92 3.78
CA ALA A 522 -33.63 -17.18 3.34
C ALA A 522 -33.55 -18.26 4.43
N VAL A 523 -34.22 -18.05 5.57
CA VAL A 523 -34.31 -19.03 6.69
C VAL A 523 -35.76 -19.42 6.95
N SER A 524 -35.95 -20.58 7.58
CA SER A 524 -37.23 -21.07 8.07
C SER A 524 -37.19 -21.18 9.60
N PHE A 525 -38.35 -21.16 10.23
CA PHE A 525 -38.47 -21.30 11.69
C PHE A 525 -39.42 -22.45 11.99
N SER A 526 -39.06 -23.27 12.97
CA SER A 526 -39.93 -24.31 13.52
C SER A 526 -39.92 -24.24 15.05
N GLN A 527 -40.98 -24.74 15.68
CA GLN A 527 -41.10 -24.78 17.14
C GLN A 527 -41.17 -26.24 17.59
N PRO A 528 -40.01 -26.90 17.84
CA PRO A 528 -40.00 -28.33 18.15
C PRO A 528 -40.68 -28.66 19.49
N GLN A 529 -40.64 -27.73 20.45
CA GLN A 529 -41.29 -27.87 21.76
C GLN A 529 -41.60 -26.51 22.36
N LYS A 530 -42.48 -26.47 23.38
CA LYS A 530 -42.79 -25.25 24.11
C LYS A 530 -41.50 -24.69 24.74
N GLY A 531 -41.22 -23.40 24.50
CA GLY A 531 -40.01 -22.73 25.02
C GLY A 531 -38.74 -22.89 24.18
N ARG A 532 -38.81 -23.44 22.96
CA ARG A 532 -37.63 -23.59 22.08
C ARG A 532 -38.00 -23.33 20.61
N ILE A 533 -37.16 -22.60 19.90
CA ILE A 533 -37.31 -22.32 18.46
C ILE A 533 -36.09 -22.86 17.71
N ASN A 534 -36.33 -23.52 16.58
CA ASN A 534 -35.31 -23.87 15.61
C ASN A 534 -35.30 -22.86 14.46
N ILE A 535 -34.09 -22.54 14.00
CA ILE A 535 -33.81 -21.70 12.85
C ILE A 535 -33.16 -22.63 11.83
N GLU A 536 -33.80 -22.80 10.69
CA GLU A 536 -33.50 -23.89 9.76
C GLU A 536 -33.18 -23.34 8.37
N LEU A 537 -32.29 -24.05 7.68
CA LEU A 537 -31.90 -23.76 6.30
C LEU A 537 -31.74 -25.09 5.55
N HIS A 538 -32.41 -25.21 4.41
CA HIS A 538 -32.27 -26.33 3.50
C HIS A 538 -31.46 -25.92 2.27
N HIS A 539 -30.61 -26.83 1.78
CA HIS A 539 -29.79 -26.65 0.58
C HIS A 539 -28.91 -25.38 0.57
N GLY A 540 -28.40 -24.99 1.74
CA GLY A 540 -27.59 -23.79 1.93
C GLY A 540 -26.15 -23.94 1.42
N SER A 541 -25.59 -22.90 0.80
CA SER A 541 -24.13 -22.80 0.64
C SER A 541 -23.46 -22.54 2.01
N ARG A 542 -22.15 -22.76 2.12
CA ARG A 542 -21.38 -22.45 3.35
C ARG A 542 -21.62 -21.04 3.89
N LYS A 543 -21.80 -20.04 3.00
CA LYS A 543 -22.11 -18.65 3.38
C LYS A 543 -23.54 -18.51 3.92
N ASN A 544 -24.50 -19.26 3.38
CA ASN A 544 -25.87 -19.26 3.87
C ASN A 544 -25.98 -19.94 5.24
N VAL A 545 -25.23 -21.02 5.48
CA VAL A 545 -25.25 -21.68 6.81
C VAL A 545 -24.77 -20.73 7.92
N ALA A 546 -23.82 -19.85 7.62
CA ALA A 546 -23.36 -18.84 8.57
C ALA A 546 -24.47 -17.84 9.00
N THR A 547 -25.52 -17.62 8.18
CA THR A 547 -26.59 -16.68 8.52
C THR A 547 -27.50 -17.21 9.64
N LEU A 548 -27.55 -18.52 9.88
CA LEU A 548 -28.30 -19.12 10.99
C LEU A 548 -27.85 -18.56 12.35
N ARG A 549 -26.54 -18.43 12.55
CA ARG A 549 -25.95 -17.84 13.77
C ARG A 549 -26.29 -16.37 13.92
N THR A 550 -26.32 -15.63 12.81
CA THR A 550 -26.73 -14.22 12.80
C THR A 550 -28.18 -14.09 13.22
N VAL A 551 -29.09 -14.89 12.65
CA VAL A 551 -30.51 -14.88 13.02
C VAL A 551 -30.70 -15.25 14.49
N ARG A 552 -30.02 -16.30 14.97
CA ARG A 552 -30.04 -16.70 16.39
C ARG A 552 -29.64 -15.54 17.29
N THR A 553 -28.56 -14.85 16.94
CA THR A 553 -28.05 -13.70 17.70
C THR A 553 -29.02 -12.53 17.69
N LEU A 554 -29.64 -12.22 16.55
CA LEU A 554 -30.63 -11.16 16.44
C LEU A 554 -31.83 -11.42 17.35
N ILE A 555 -32.38 -12.63 17.32
CA ILE A 555 -33.52 -12.99 18.18
C ILE A 555 -33.11 -12.98 19.66
N ASN A 556 -31.93 -13.51 19.99
CA ASN A 556 -31.40 -13.47 21.36
C ASN A 556 -31.23 -12.03 21.87
N ASN A 557 -30.81 -11.09 21.01
CA ASN A 557 -30.71 -9.68 21.38
C ASN A 557 -32.08 -9.04 21.63
N LEU A 558 -33.12 -9.44 20.89
CA LEU A 558 -34.49 -8.99 21.20
C LEU A 558 -34.94 -9.51 22.58
N ILE A 559 -34.63 -10.78 22.90
CA ILE A 559 -34.93 -11.40 24.20
C ILE A 559 -34.21 -10.65 25.32
N ILE A 560 -32.90 -10.42 25.20
CA ILE A 560 -32.13 -9.63 26.18
C ILE A 560 -32.70 -8.22 26.29
N GLY A 561 -33.08 -7.60 25.16
CA GLY A 561 -33.68 -6.28 25.14
C GLY A 561 -34.96 -6.15 25.96
N VAL A 562 -35.89 -7.11 25.83
CA VAL A 562 -37.17 -7.10 26.58
C VAL A 562 -37.07 -7.66 28.00
N THR A 563 -35.97 -8.32 28.36
CA THR A 563 -35.76 -8.87 29.71
C THR A 563 -34.86 -7.97 30.55
N LYS A 564 -33.69 -7.61 30.00
CA LYS A 564 -32.65 -6.87 30.70
C LYS A 564 -32.45 -5.44 30.22
N GLY A 565 -32.75 -5.16 28.94
CA GLY A 565 -32.46 -3.88 28.30
C GLY A 565 -30.96 -3.62 28.15
N TYR A 566 -30.58 -2.62 27.35
CA TYR A 566 -29.19 -2.28 27.06
C TYR A 566 -28.79 -0.93 27.63
N LYS A 567 -27.56 -0.83 28.11
CA LYS A 567 -26.95 0.38 28.66
C LYS A 567 -25.56 0.60 28.08
N TYR A 568 -25.36 1.73 27.42
CA TYR A 568 -24.07 2.13 26.86
C TYR A 568 -23.57 3.34 27.65
N LYS A 569 -22.37 3.23 28.23
CA LYS A 569 -21.70 4.36 28.88
C LYS A 569 -20.71 4.98 27.90
N MET A 570 -20.77 6.29 27.74
CA MET A 570 -19.90 7.05 26.86
C MET A 570 -19.10 8.08 27.66
N ARG A 571 -17.78 8.11 27.47
CA ARG A 571 -16.84 9.03 28.12
C ARG A 571 -16.50 10.20 27.24
N TYR A 572 -16.42 11.39 27.83
CA TYR A 572 -15.89 12.57 27.15
C TYR A 572 -14.38 12.57 27.37
N VAL A 573 -13.65 12.57 26.28
CA VAL A 573 -12.19 12.63 26.25
C VAL A 573 -11.85 14.00 25.68
N TYR A 574 -11.06 14.79 26.38
CA TYR A 574 -10.57 16.07 25.91
C TYR A 574 -9.27 16.44 26.61
N ALA A 575 -8.32 17.04 25.89
CA ALA A 575 -7.04 17.44 26.44
C ALA A 575 -6.96 18.93 26.80
N HIS A 576 -7.61 19.81 26.02
CA HIS A 576 -7.42 21.26 26.12
C HIS A 576 -8.71 22.03 26.40
N PHE A 577 -9.85 21.60 25.81
CA PHE A 577 -11.12 22.31 25.91
C PHE A 577 -12.20 21.37 26.47
N PRO A 578 -12.79 21.65 27.64
CA PRO A 578 -13.86 20.83 28.21
C PRO A 578 -15.06 20.74 27.28
N ILE A 579 -15.50 19.52 27.00
CA ILE A 579 -16.71 19.25 26.19
C ILE A 579 -17.93 19.41 27.09
N ASN A 580 -18.87 20.26 26.69
CA ASN A 580 -20.12 20.47 27.42
C ASN A 580 -21.25 19.74 26.69
N VAL A 581 -22.04 18.94 27.43
CA VAL A 581 -23.17 18.19 26.90
C VAL A 581 -24.45 18.62 27.62
N ASN A 582 -25.44 19.10 26.86
CA ASN A 582 -26.78 19.41 27.34
C ASN A 582 -27.78 18.40 26.78
N LEU A 583 -28.76 18.04 27.61
CA LEU A 583 -29.80 17.08 27.24
C LEU A 583 -31.15 17.78 27.25
N ASP A 584 -31.85 17.73 26.12
CA ASP A 584 -33.20 18.24 25.99
C ASP A 584 -34.13 17.13 25.49
N LYS A 585 -35.36 17.08 25.98
CA LYS A 585 -36.36 16.10 25.53
C LYS A 585 -37.45 16.84 24.78
N ASN A 586 -37.53 16.58 23.48
CA ASN A 586 -38.51 17.23 22.62
C ASN A 586 -39.93 16.83 23.06
N LYS A 587 -40.76 17.84 23.39
CA LYS A 587 -42.12 17.63 23.92
C LYS A 587 -43.11 17.07 22.88
N GLU A 588 -42.86 17.29 21.60
CA GLU A 588 -43.73 16.85 20.50
C GLU A 588 -43.40 15.42 20.05
N THR A 589 -42.11 15.10 19.92
CA THR A 589 -41.66 13.79 19.43
C THR A 589 -41.36 12.78 20.55
N GLY A 590 -41.16 13.27 21.78
CA GLY A 590 -40.73 12.45 22.93
C GLY A 590 -39.29 11.96 22.85
N LEU A 591 -38.54 12.36 21.81
CA LEU A 591 -37.15 11.96 21.60
C LEU A 591 -36.19 12.87 22.36
N TRP A 592 -35.09 12.30 22.83
CA TRP A 592 -34.00 13.05 23.42
C TRP A 592 -33.10 13.66 22.36
N ASN A 593 -32.65 14.88 22.58
CA ASN A 593 -31.62 15.58 21.83
C ASN A 593 -30.39 15.78 22.72
N VAL A 594 -29.24 15.32 22.24
CA VAL A 594 -27.94 15.49 22.87
C VAL A 594 -27.23 16.65 22.17
N GLU A 595 -27.11 17.76 22.86
CA GLU A 595 -26.45 18.97 22.37
C GLU A 595 -25.02 19.03 22.91
N ILE A 596 -24.03 19.03 22.01
CA ILE A 596 -22.60 18.98 22.31
C ILE A 596 -21.98 20.31 21.90
N ARG A 597 -21.37 20.99 22.88
CA ARG A 597 -20.76 22.32 22.75
C ARG A 597 -19.28 22.29 23.10
N ASN A 598 -18.55 23.31 22.62
CA ASN A 598 -17.14 23.54 22.91
C ASN A 598 -16.21 22.37 22.50
N PHE A 599 -16.67 21.51 21.59
CA PHE A 599 -15.84 20.45 21.03
C PHE A 599 -14.66 21.07 20.27
N LEU A 600 -13.42 20.73 20.66
CA LEU A 600 -12.18 21.35 20.16
C LEU A 600 -12.08 22.88 20.31
N GLY A 601 -12.84 23.49 21.23
CA GLY A 601 -12.87 24.95 21.40
C GLY A 601 -13.61 25.70 20.27
N GLU A 602 -14.35 24.97 19.43
CA GLU A 602 -15.12 25.55 18.32
C GLU A 602 -16.44 26.16 18.81
N LYS A 603 -16.92 27.21 18.15
CA LYS A 603 -18.25 27.81 18.39
C LYS A 603 -19.41 26.97 17.81
N LEU A 604 -19.12 25.87 17.13
CA LEU A 604 -20.12 25.01 16.48
C LEU A 604 -20.82 24.12 17.51
N VAL A 605 -22.15 24.27 17.60
CA VAL A 605 -23.02 23.40 18.39
C VAL A 605 -23.44 22.20 17.55
N ARG A 606 -23.27 21.00 18.10
CA ARG A 606 -23.60 19.73 17.46
C ARG A 606 -24.83 19.14 18.13
N ASN A 607 -25.85 18.77 17.37
CA ASN A 607 -27.09 18.18 17.90
C ASN A 607 -27.26 16.77 17.39
N VAL A 608 -27.56 15.83 18.29
CA VAL A 608 -27.80 14.43 17.95
C VAL A 608 -29.13 14.00 18.57
N VAL A 609 -30.10 13.69 17.71
CA VAL A 609 -31.40 13.18 18.13
C VAL A 609 -31.30 11.67 18.35
N MET A 610 -31.71 11.21 19.52
CA MET A 610 -31.69 9.79 19.89
C MET A 610 -32.76 9.02 19.13
N GLN A 611 -32.48 7.75 18.86
CA GLN A 611 -33.45 6.85 18.22
C GLN A 611 -34.67 6.62 19.14
N PRO A 612 -35.86 6.31 18.58
CA PRO A 612 -37.05 6.02 19.38
C PRO A 612 -36.83 4.93 20.43
N GLY A 613 -37.29 5.17 21.65
CA GLY A 613 -37.14 4.24 22.78
C GLY A 613 -35.74 4.22 23.42
N VAL A 614 -34.89 5.19 23.10
CA VAL A 614 -33.60 5.42 23.77
C VAL A 614 -33.73 6.61 24.71
N ASP A 615 -33.52 6.36 26.00
CA ASP A 615 -33.33 7.39 27.01
C ASP A 615 -31.85 7.71 27.17
N VAL A 616 -31.56 8.94 27.56
CA VAL A 616 -30.19 9.42 27.78
C VAL A 616 -30.13 10.25 29.06
N GLU A 617 -29.10 10.01 29.86
CA GLU A 617 -28.84 10.78 31.08
C GLU A 617 -27.34 11.01 31.28
N ALA A 618 -26.98 12.13 31.92
CA ALA A 618 -25.63 12.34 32.41
C ALA A 618 -25.43 11.52 33.70
N SER A 619 -24.29 10.85 33.81
CA SER A 619 -23.98 10.03 34.98
C SER A 619 -23.83 10.89 36.22
N LYS A 620 -24.57 10.55 37.30
CA LYS A 620 -24.46 11.23 38.60
C LYS A 620 -23.18 10.86 39.35
N ASN A 621 -22.64 9.67 39.08
CA ASN A 621 -21.55 9.08 39.85
C ASN A 621 -20.18 9.29 39.20
N VAL A 622 -20.16 9.53 37.89
CA VAL A 622 -18.90 9.72 37.19
C VAL A 622 -18.97 10.92 36.28
N LYS A 623 -18.05 11.86 36.52
CA LYS A 623 -17.90 13.06 35.71
C LYS A 623 -17.65 12.69 34.24
N ASP A 624 -18.15 13.52 33.34
CA ASP A 624 -17.91 13.44 31.90
C ASP A 624 -18.32 12.08 31.30
N GLU A 625 -19.50 11.59 31.72
CA GLU A 625 -20.09 10.35 31.25
C GLU A 625 -21.56 10.54 30.87
N LEU A 626 -21.91 10.07 29.68
CA LEU A 626 -23.28 9.98 29.20
C LEU A 626 -23.71 8.52 29.18
N GLN A 627 -24.92 8.23 29.66
CA GLN A 627 -25.48 6.90 29.69
C GLN A 627 -26.69 6.85 28.75
N LEU A 628 -26.63 5.96 27.76
CA LEU A 628 -27.73 5.71 26.84
C LEU A 628 -28.37 4.37 27.22
N THR A 629 -29.68 4.36 27.38
CA THR A 629 -30.44 3.17 27.80
C THR A 629 -31.63 2.93 26.89
N GLY A 630 -31.92 1.68 26.58
CA GLY A 630 -33.09 1.32 25.78
C GLY A 630 -33.21 -0.19 25.60
N ASN A 631 -34.38 -0.65 25.15
CA ASN A 631 -34.61 -2.08 24.95
C ASN A 631 -34.04 -2.58 23.61
N SER A 632 -33.95 -1.73 22.58
CA SER A 632 -33.38 -2.10 21.28
C SER A 632 -31.87 -1.86 21.24
N LEU A 633 -31.09 -2.94 21.10
CA LEU A 633 -29.63 -2.85 20.93
C LEU A 633 -29.25 -1.97 19.72
N GLU A 634 -30.00 -2.10 18.63
CA GLU A 634 -29.75 -1.35 17.40
C GLU A 634 -29.98 0.15 17.63
N ALA A 635 -31.07 0.51 18.29
CA ALA A 635 -31.38 1.91 18.58
C ALA A 635 -30.35 2.55 19.53
N VAL A 636 -29.97 1.83 20.60
CA VAL A 636 -28.98 2.32 21.58
C VAL A 636 -27.59 2.42 20.96
N SER A 637 -27.17 1.41 20.19
CA SER A 637 -25.86 1.42 19.54
C SER A 637 -25.75 2.43 18.40
N GLN A 638 -26.82 2.63 17.62
CA GLN A 638 -26.86 3.64 16.57
C GLN A 638 -26.79 5.05 17.17
N SER A 639 -27.57 5.31 18.23
CA SER A 639 -27.55 6.61 18.93
C SER A 639 -26.15 6.92 19.49
N ALA A 640 -25.47 5.93 20.06
CA ALA A 640 -24.07 6.09 20.51
C ALA A 640 -23.10 6.33 19.34
N ALA A 641 -23.30 5.66 18.20
CA ALA A 641 -22.49 5.84 17.02
C ALA A 641 -22.67 7.24 16.41
N ASP A 642 -23.89 7.78 16.38
CA ASP A 642 -24.20 9.11 15.85
C ASP A 642 -23.51 10.22 16.67
N ILE A 643 -23.48 10.05 18.01
CA ILE A 643 -22.71 10.92 18.92
C ILE A 643 -21.21 10.86 18.58
N GLN A 644 -20.66 9.66 18.48
CA GLN A 644 -19.23 9.47 18.21
C GLN A 644 -18.83 10.00 16.82
N GLN A 645 -19.65 9.77 15.79
CA GLN A 645 -19.38 10.23 14.43
C GLN A 645 -19.41 11.75 14.30
N THR A 646 -20.37 12.40 14.97
CA THR A 646 -20.49 13.85 15.04
C THR A 646 -19.30 14.51 15.75
N CYS A 647 -18.69 13.79 16.70
CA CYS A 647 -17.48 14.20 17.41
C CYS A 647 -16.19 13.58 16.83
N ARG A 648 -16.21 13.09 15.59
CA ARG A 648 -15.02 12.48 14.98
C ARG A 648 -14.13 13.54 14.36
N VAL A 649 -12.94 13.73 14.93
CA VAL A 649 -11.90 14.59 14.35
C VAL A 649 -11.43 13.98 13.02
N ARG A 650 -11.65 14.69 11.92
CA ARG A 650 -11.15 14.34 10.57
C ARG A 650 -10.04 15.29 10.16
N ASN A 651 -9.10 14.82 9.35
CA ASN A 651 -8.03 15.64 8.76
C ASN A 651 -7.09 16.33 9.78
N LYS A 652 -6.99 15.80 11.00
CA LYS A 652 -5.98 16.17 12.00
C LYS A 652 -5.27 14.91 12.50
N ASP A 653 -4.05 15.08 13.01
CA ASP A 653 -3.29 13.97 13.59
C ASP A 653 -4.00 13.47 14.85
N ILE A 654 -4.67 12.32 14.73
CA ILE A 654 -5.42 11.67 15.82
C ILE A 654 -4.52 11.27 17.00
N ARG A 655 -3.18 11.26 16.84
CA ARG A 655 -2.23 11.03 17.94
C ARG A 655 -2.05 12.27 18.82
N LYS A 656 -2.44 13.46 18.32
CA LYS A 656 -2.36 14.75 19.02
C LYS A 656 -3.73 15.24 19.50
N PHE A 657 -4.81 14.81 18.85
CA PHE A 657 -6.19 15.20 19.18
C PHE A 657 -7.04 13.94 19.37
N LEU A 658 -7.09 13.45 20.61
CA LEU A 658 -7.94 12.33 21.05
C LEU A 658 -9.29 12.81 21.60
N ASP A 659 -9.60 14.10 21.41
CA ASP A 659 -10.83 14.70 21.91
C ASP A 659 -12.05 14.09 21.19
N GLY A 660 -13.03 13.61 21.96
CA GLY A 660 -14.17 12.88 21.44
C GLY A 660 -15.09 12.36 22.53
N ILE A 661 -16.24 11.82 22.14
CA ILE A 661 -17.14 11.09 23.04
C ILE A 661 -17.17 9.63 22.59
N TYR A 662 -16.70 8.72 23.44
CA TYR A 662 -16.44 7.32 23.09
C TYR A 662 -17.21 6.37 24.00
N VAL A 663 -17.71 5.27 23.44
CA VAL A 663 -18.28 4.17 24.25
C VAL A 663 -17.17 3.56 25.10
N SER A 664 -17.29 3.68 26.42
CA SER A 664 -16.34 3.09 27.38
C SER A 664 -16.80 1.72 27.87
N GLU A 665 -18.12 1.49 27.95
CA GLU A 665 -18.68 0.26 28.50
C GLU A 665 -20.03 -0.06 27.86
N ARG A 666 -20.32 -1.35 27.67
CA ARG A 666 -21.60 -1.88 27.19
C ARG A 666 -22.10 -2.90 28.21
N THR A 667 -23.23 -2.60 28.84
CA THR A 667 -23.86 -3.45 29.86
C THR A 667 -25.35 -3.58 29.58
N ASN A 668 -26.06 -4.29 30.46
CA ASN A 668 -27.51 -4.30 30.48
C ASN A 668 -28.05 -3.30 31.52
N ILE A 669 -29.35 -3.01 31.48
CA ILE A 669 -29.98 -2.11 32.47
C ILE A 669 -30.21 -2.86 33.79
N SER A 670 -30.66 -4.12 33.72
CA SER A 670 -30.69 -5.05 34.86
C SER A 670 -29.68 -6.18 34.62
N GLU A 671 -28.92 -6.52 35.67
CA GLU A 671 -27.93 -7.61 35.61
C GLU A 671 -28.56 -9.00 35.47
#